data_AF-A0AAN6G7Z5-F1
#
_entry.id   AF-A0AAN6G7Z5-F1
#
_cell.length_a   1.000
_cell.length_b   1.000
_cell.length_c   1.000
_cell.angle_alpha   90.00
_cell.angle_beta   90.00
_cell.angle_gamma   90.00
#
_symmetry.space_group_name_H-M   'P 1'
#
loop_
_entity.id
_entity.type
_entity.pdbx_description
1 polymer ?
#
loop_
_entity_poly.entity_id
_entity_poly.type
_entity_poly.pdbx_seq_one_letter_code
_entity_poly.pdbx_strand_id
1 'polypeptide(L)'
;MSSSSSKADATPESASAARRTSTGASRFTFRDAVRSVQAAFGAHSPSASADASGYAPFPSSSRLRLDSEDAGVLNLHDGAVSAAGDNGEDGGGAAVVPYHFPRISDAQLEKLFPLPDSPSGSSATGPSPAEKVALRRRQVARAALDEMELNWKLDPLTLGERSDFNQGCAALVALLARVRVDSKDDPLDYSPSQPSDLAAQQRRLANQSGADAAAAGSFSGQKQTGPGSTFVKHWEAHDVLKAIDQQDHETLLLIRDQAMDLLLDLSSSTSPSGRSRPIAGGGGSGSLRTPLGYCISLGPKWDATSIVLCGALSKFVNSLPDGDEDATLSDAKGPDGTKRKRGHKMQLDPRTMQRLRKLKTNLKLAIDHSLFKEQTNLLASYMQVLIMSEGIGWVKDSTESVQRSLESHIRGVSLSEGGVASNPVTVATDCVMQFITVNLRSKRDKVVSVNDYVANAVGDLVLSALWQMVLLRPSEVSPDVRPSLHPDLFTPIPAYVFARDERVAQQFMDRVRELRRALDEARLREDEDEGRRQSRARALSTTSRRSVKAAAAPGGAGPKSDDEEADEGDGDGQDRAEEAGAHQHQSSVIAPTPERTIQLARNRNLRFLRIAEQMAEALGAAFRVSSERRLDVIRDVLKL
;
A
#
# COMPACT_ATOMS: atom_id res chain seq x y z
N MET A 1 -57.95 8.59 -46.53
CA MET A 1 -58.77 7.38 -46.72
C MET A 1 -58.00 6.20 -46.14
N SER A 2 -58.70 5.41 -45.34
CA SER A 2 -58.21 4.40 -44.40
C SER A 2 -57.69 3.11 -45.03
N SER A 3 -56.77 2.42 -44.35
CA SER A 3 -56.67 0.94 -44.18
C SER A 3 -55.31 0.63 -43.49
N SER A 4 -55.18 0.04 -42.29
CA SER A 4 -55.68 -1.20 -41.65
C SER A 4 -55.05 -2.51 -42.15
N SER A 5 -54.16 -3.12 -41.35
CA SER A 5 -53.83 -4.57 -41.32
C SER A 5 -52.95 -4.85 -40.07
N SER A 6 -53.52 -5.26 -38.93
CA SER A 6 -53.55 -6.63 -38.34
C SER A 6 -52.17 -7.32 -38.25
N LYS A 7 -51.53 -7.42 -37.08
CA LYS A 7 -51.75 -8.33 -35.92
C LYS A 7 -51.52 -9.82 -36.28
N ALA A 8 -50.40 -10.38 -35.80
CA ALA A 8 -50.22 -11.81 -35.58
C ALA A 8 -49.42 -12.02 -34.29
N ASP A 9 -50.08 -12.74 -33.37
CA ASP A 9 -49.67 -13.20 -32.06
C ASP A 9 -48.80 -14.47 -32.21
N ALA A 10 -47.74 -14.61 -31.43
CA ALA A 10 -47.01 -15.87 -31.30
C ALA A 10 -46.56 -16.07 -29.84
N THR A 11 -47.15 -17.07 -29.20
CA THR A 11 -46.84 -17.58 -27.86
C THR A 11 -45.48 -18.31 -27.80
N PRO A 12 -44.74 -18.27 -26.67
CA PRO A 12 -43.51 -19.03 -26.52
C PRO A 12 -43.75 -20.42 -25.89
N GLU A 13 -43.23 -21.46 -26.55
CA GLU A 13 -43.12 -22.82 -26.02
C GLU A 13 -41.99 -22.93 -24.99
N SER A 14 -42.29 -23.65 -23.91
CA SER A 14 -41.38 -24.06 -22.85
C SER A 14 -40.44 -25.18 -23.29
N ALA A 15 -39.14 -25.06 -23.03
CA ALA A 15 -38.19 -26.16 -23.19
C ALA A 15 -37.27 -26.30 -21.96
N SER A 16 -37.66 -27.24 -21.10
CA SER A 16 -36.84 -28.33 -20.53
C SER A 16 -35.38 -28.05 -20.15
N ALA A 17 -35.15 -27.90 -18.84
CA ALA A 17 -33.84 -27.92 -18.19
C ALA A 17 -33.28 -29.35 -18.04
N ALA A 18 -32.20 -29.67 -18.74
CA ALA A 18 -31.37 -30.85 -18.50
C ALA A 18 -30.09 -30.46 -17.75
N ARG A 19 -30.04 -30.77 -16.45
CA ARG A 19 -28.86 -30.66 -15.59
C ARG A 19 -27.79 -31.67 -16.03
N ARG A 20 -26.67 -31.17 -16.55
CA ARG A 20 -25.41 -31.94 -16.62
C ARG A 20 -24.56 -31.62 -15.39
N THR A 21 -24.37 -32.62 -14.53
CA THR A 21 -23.41 -32.60 -13.43
C THR A 21 -22.00 -32.79 -14.00
N SER A 22 -21.19 -31.72 -14.06
CA SER A 22 -19.76 -31.85 -14.31
C SER A 22 -19.03 -32.06 -12.99
N THR A 23 -18.35 -33.19 -12.86
CA THR A 23 -17.45 -33.55 -11.78
C THR A 23 -16.20 -32.69 -11.88
N GLY A 24 -16.16 -31.60 -11.11
CA GLY A 24 -14.99 -30.74 -10.98
C GLY A 24 -13.91 -31.44 -10.16
N ALA A 25 -12.77 -31.74 -10.81
CA ALA A 25 -11.54 -32.06 -10.10
C ALA A 25 -11.07 -30.82 -9.33
N SER A 26 -11.23 -30.86 -8.01
CA SER A 26 -10.82 -29.78 -7.10
C SER A 26 -9.30 -29.64 -7.11
N ARG A 27 -8.80 -28.45 -7.48
CA ARG A 27 -7.38 -28.10 -7.35
C ARG A 27 -7.09 -27.84 -5.88
N PHE A 28 -6.36 -28.76 -5.27
CA PHE A 28 -5.82 -28.64 -3.91
C PHE A 28 -4.87 -27.43 -3.86
N THR A 29 -5.21 -26.40 -3.10
CA THR A 29 -4.41 -25.17 -3.01
C THR A 29 -3.50 -25.17 -1.79
N PHE A 30 -2.44 -24.35 -1.79
CA PHE A 30 -1.55 -24.15 -0.64
C PHE A 30 -2.31 -23.76 0.64
N ARG A 31 -3.45 -23.08 0.50
CA ARG A 31 -4.32 -22.69 1.61
C ARG A 31 -5.08 -23.88 2.22
N ASP A 32 -5.36 -24.91 1.41
CA ASP A 32 -5.94 -26.18 1.89
C ASP A 32 -4.90 -27.01 2.65
N ALA A 33 -3.62 -26.93 2.25
CA ALA A 33 -2.51 -27.53 3.00
C ALA A 33 -2.33 -26.87 4.38
N VAL A 34 -2.41 -25.53 4.47
CA VAL A 34 -2.33 -24.80 5.76
C VAL A 34 -3.52 -25.11 6.67
N ARG A 35 -4.74 -25.25 6.12
CA ARG A 35 -5.91 -25.69 6.90
C ARG A 35 -5.83 -27.14 7.33
N SER A 36 -5.30 -28.03 6.49
CA SER A 36 -5.11 -29.44 6.84
C SER A 36 -4.12 -29.59 8.00
N VAL A 37 -3.10 -28.73 8.07
CA VAL A 37 -2.14 -28.68 9.18
C VAL A 37 -2.79 -28.08 10.43
N GLN A 38 -3.53 -26.98 10.32
CA GLN A 38 -4.24 -26.39 11.47
C GLN A 38 -5.32 -27.29 12.06
N ALA A 39 -6.03 -28.07 11.23
CA ALA A 39 -7.01 -29.05 11.67
C ALA A 39 -6.36 -30.26 12.38
N ALA A 40 -5.13 -30.63 12.00
CA ALA A 40 -4.38 -31.72 12.65
C ALA A 40 -3.84 -31.34 14.04
N PHE A 41 -3.66 -30.04 14.33
CA PHE A 41 -3.17 -29.55 15.63
C PHE A 41 -4.28 -29.13 16.61
N GLY A 42 -5.55 -29.22 16.21
CA GLY A 42 -6.68 -28.69 16.98
C GLY A 42 -7.71 -29.73 17.39
N ALA A 43 -7.31 -30.84 18.02
CA ALA A 43 -8.27 -31.77 18.61
C ALA A 43 -7.69 -32.59 19.77
N HIS A 44 -7.39 -31.96 20.90
CA HIS A 44 -7.42 -32.63 22.21
C HIS A 44 -8.01 -31.70 23.26
N SER A 45 -9.26 -31.97 23.61
CA SER A 45 -9.90 -31.48 24.83
C SER A 45 -9.99 -32.68 25.78
N PRO A 46 -9.47 -32.61 27.01
CA PRO A 46 -9.92 -33.49 28.08
C PRO A 46 -10.81 -32.72 29.06
N SER A 47 -11.86 -33.44 29.44
CA SER A 47 -12.91 -33.10 30.39
C SER A 47 -12.39 -32.91 31.82
N ALA A 48 -13.17 -32.14 32.57
CA ALA A 48 -13.03 -31.83 33.98
C ALA A 48 -12.85 -33.04 34.91
N SER A 49 -11.98 -32.88 35.91
CA SER A 49 -12.21 -33.36 37.28
C SER A 49 -11.46 -32.46 38.27
N ALA A 50 -12.07 -32.28 39.43
CA ALA A 50 -11.68 -31.34 40.48
C ALA A 50 -10.65 -31.93 41.46
N ASP A 51 -10.09 -31.00 42.24
CA ASP A 51 -9.40 -31.14 43.53
C ASP A 51 -7.87 -31.19 43.60
N ALA A 52 -7.41 -30.49 44.65
CA ALA A 52 -6.10 -30.48 45.29
C ALA A 52 -5.02 -29.51 44.76
N SER A 53 -5.03 -28.32 45.38
CA SER A 53 -3.91 -27.65 46.05
C SER A 53 -2.52 -27.60 45.40
N GLY A 54 -2.04 -26.36 45.23
CA GLY A 54 -0.64 -26.01 45.44
C GLY A 54 0.11 -25.57 44.19
N TYR A 55 0.00 -24.29 43.83
CA TYR A 55 1.03 -23.63 43.02
C TYR A 55 1.23 -22.18 43.46
N ALA A 56 2.49 -21.86 43.77
CA ALA A 56 2.98 -20.54 44.17
C ALA A 56 2.93 -19.55 43.00
N PRO A 57 2.81 -18.23 43.27
CA PRO A 57 2.77 -17.22 42.21
C PRO A 57 4.11 -17.08 41.49
N PHE A 58 4.04 -16.88 40.17
CA PHE A 58 5.17 -16.59 39.29
C PHE A 58 5.97 -15.36 39.78
N PRO A 59 7.31 -15.42 39.83
CA PRO A 59 8.12 -14.24 40.08
C PRO A 59 8.14 -13.35 38.84
N SER A 60 7.80 -12.08 39.03
CA SER A 60 8.00 -11.03 38.05
C SER A 60 9.50 -10.83 37.77
N SER A 61 9.83 -10.61 36.51
CA SER A 61 11.02 -9.89 36.05
C SER A 61 12.38 -10.46 36.48
N SER A 62 12.91 -11.42 35.70
CA SER A 62 14.34 -11.76 35.72
C SER A 62 14.96 -11.50 34.35
N ARG A 63 15.84 -10.50 34.31
CA ARG A 63 16.76 -10.17 33.22
C ARG A 63 17.54 -11.42 32.80
N LEU A 64 17.41 -11.82 31.53
CA LEU A 64 18.28 -12.81 30.90
C LEU A 64 19.66 -12.18 30.67
N ARG A 65 20.64 -12.61 31.45
CA ARG A 65 22.07 -12.31 31.31
C ARG A 65 22.65 -13.31 30.30
N LEU A 66 23.16 -12.81 29.18
CA LEU A 66 23.89 -13.61 28.19
C LEU A 66 25.39 -13.45 28.44
N ASP A 67 26.06 -14.55 28.80
CA ASP A 67 27.51 -14.63 28.83
C ASP A 67 28.02 -14.73 27.37
N SER A 68 28.90 -13.81 27.01
CA SER A 68 29.60 -13.74 25.73
C SER A 68 31.09 -13.84 26.03
N GLU A 69 31.62 -15.06 26.01
CA GLU A 69 33.06 -15.29 25.89
C GLU A 69 33.38 -15.65 24.42
N ASP A 70 34.59 -15.25 24.00
CA ASP A 70 35.20 -15.38 22.66
C ASP A 70 34.85 -14.30 21.61
N ALA A 71 35.50 -13.15 21.73
CA ALA A 71 35.92 -12.35 20.59
C ALA A 71 37.40 -11.97 20.74
N GLY A 72 38.24 -12.56 19.89
CA GLY A 72 39.69 -12.38 19.87
C GLY A 72 40.11 -10.95 19.52
N VAL A 73 41.14 -10.53 20.23
CA VAL A 73 41.87 -9.26 20.14
C VAL A 73 42.53 -9.09 18.76
N LEU A 74 42.25 -7.98 18.07
CA LEU A 74 43.17 -7.40 17.10
C LEU A 74 43.46 -5.95 17.50
N ASN A 75 44.69 -5.75 17.96
CA ASN A 75 45.31 -4.46 18.26
C ASN A 75 45.60 -3.68 16.98
N LEU A 76 45.22 -2.41 16.95
CA LEU A 76 45.94 -1.37 16.21
C LEU A 76 45.89 -0.04 16.99
N HIS A 77 47.08 0.41 17.36
CA HIS A 77 47.50 1.76 17.76
C HIS A 77 46.88 2.88 16.89
N ASP A 78 46.80 4.15 17.25
CA ASP A 78 47.03 4.99 18.44
C ASP A 78 46.58 6.41 17.97
N GLY A 79 46.08 7.27 18.86
CA GLY A 79 45.63 8.62 18.47
C GLY A 79 44.73 9.31 19.48
N ALA A 80 45.32 9.73 20.58
CA ALA A 80 44.69 10.45 21.69
C ALA A 80 44.22 11.88 21.35
N VAL A 81 43.00 12.24 21.77
CA VAL A 81 42.68 13.55 22.40
C VAL A 81 41.55 13.35 23.43
N SER A 82 41.78 13.87 24.64
CA SER A 82 40.92 13.85 25.82
C SER A 82 39.92 15.03 25.82
N ALA A 83 38.68 14.84 26.29
CA ALA A 83 38.17 15.44 27.55
C ALA A 83 36.62 15.61 27.62
N ALA A 84 36.04 14.90 28.60
CA ALA A 84 35.06 15.33 29.62
C ALA A 84 33.59 15.71 29.30
N GLY A 85 32.67 15.08 30.06
CA GLY A 85 31.30 15.52 30.36
C GLY A 85 30.25 14.44 30.03
N ASP A 86 29.99 13.46 30.88
CA ASP A 86 29.01 13.49 31.99
C ASP A 86 27.57 13.76 31.54
N ASN A 87 26.77 12.70 31.41
CA ASN A 87 25.42 12.57 31.98
C ASN A 87 24.83 11.20 31.64
N GLY A 88 24.36 10.51 32.68
CA GLY A 88 23.72 9.21 32.57
C GLY A 88 22.26 9.31 32.12
N GLU A 89 21.90 8.50 31.13
CA GLU A 89 20.52 8.07 30.88
C GLU A 89 20.52 6.57 30.59
N ASP A 90 19.54 5.87 31.18
CA ASP A 90 19.27 4.44 31.01
C ASP A 90 19.00 4.09 29.54
N GLY A 91 20.08 3.77 28.82
CA GLY A 91 20.02 3.22 27.47
C GLY A 91 19.52 1.77 27.52
N GLY A 92 18.23 1.57 27.22
CA GLY A 92 17.71 0.26 26.84
C GLY A 92 18.54 -0.26 25.67
N GLY A 93 19.35 -1.29 25.91
CA GLY A 93 20.28 -1.84 24.92
C GLY A 93 19.53 -2.24 23.66
N ALA A 94 19.60 -1.38 22.63
CA ALA A 94 19.15 -1.71 21.30
C ALA A 94 19.89 -2.98 20.89
N ALA A 95 19.15 -4.07 20.68
CA ALA A 95 19.71 -5.31 20.20
C ALA A 95 20.39 -5.00 18.87
N VAL A 96 21.72 -4.99 18.86
CA VAL A 96 22.53 -4.75 17.67
C VAL A 96 22.13 -5.82 16.65
N VAL A 97 21.36 -5.41 15.66
CA VAL A 97 20.97 -6.30 14.56
C VAL A 97 22.26 -6.65 13.82
N PRO A 98 22.63 -7.93 13.71
CA PRO A 98 23.87 -8.31 13.07
C PRO A 98 23.90 -7.76 11.64
N TYR A 99 25.00 -7.07 11.28
CA TYR A 99 25.22 -6.49 9.95
C TYR A 99 25.26 -7.54 8.80
N HIS A 100 25.21 -8.82 9.14
CA HIS A 100 25.25 -9.95 8.22
C HIS A 100 23.89 -10.67 8.15
N PHE A 101 23.49 -11.02 6.93
CA PHE A 101 22.31 -11.85 6.71
C PHE A 101 22.53 -13.23 7.35
N PRO A 102 21.63 -13.72 8.24
CA PRO A 102 21.76 -15.03 8.86
C PRO A 102 21.81 -16.15 7.82
N ARG A 103 22.64 -17.17 8.06
CA ARG A 103 22.79 -18.31 7.14
C ARG A 103 22.21 -19.58 7.76
N ILE A 104 21.47 -20.33 6.96
CA ILE A 104 20.99 -21.67 7.31
C ILE A 104 21.91 -22.69 6.62
N SER A 105 22.47 -23.61 7.40
CA SER A 105 23.32 -24.68 6.85
C SER A 105 22.50 -25.69 6.06
N ASP A 106 23.10 -26.35 5.06
CA ASP A 106 22.39 -27.38 4.30
C ASP A 106 21.90 -28.50 5.22
N ALA A 107 22.70 -28.93 6.20
CA ALA A 107 22.29 -29.92 7.22
C ALA A 107 21.01 -29.50 7.97
N GLN A 108 20.79 -28.21 8.19
CA GLN A 108 19.56 -27.72 8.80
C GLN A 108 18.38 -27.71 7.83
N LEU A 109 18.59 -27.38 6.56
CA LEU A 109 17.60 -27.57 5.51
C LEU A 109 17.23 -29.06 5.36
N GLU A 110 18.20 -29.95 5.54
CA GLU A 110 17.94 -31.39 5.52
C GLU A 110 17.04 -31.84 6.67
N LYS A 111 17.24 -31.26 7.86
CA LYS A 111 16.38 -31.51 9.03
C LYS A 111 14.98 -30.91 8.88
N LEU A 112 14.87 -29.72 8.29
CA LEU A 112 13.58 -29.05 8.04
C LEU A 112 12.76 -29.75 6.94
N PHE A 113 13.45 -30.36 5.98
CA PHE A 113 12.85 -31.10 4.88
C PHE A 113 13.48 -32.50 4.80
N PRO A 114 13.19 -33.41 5.76
CA PRO A 114 13.78 -34.74 5.77
C PRO A 114 13.40 -35.51 4.51
N LEU A 115 14.34 -36.30 3.99
CA LEU A 115 14.00 -37.29 2.97
C LEU A 115 13.17 -38.39 3.65
N PRO A 116 12.13 -38.92 3.00
CA PRO A 116 11.39 -40.04 3.55
C PRO A 116 12.37 -41.20 3.78
N ASP A 117 12.31 -41.84 4.95
CA ASP A 117 13.16 -42.97 5.30
C ASP A 117 13.01 -44.06 4.24
N SER A 118 13.98 -44.16 3.34
CA SER A 118 14.05 -45.25 2.40
C SER A 118 14.62 -46.42 3.18
N PRO A 119 13.85 -47.50 3.44
CA PRO A 119 14.39 -48.65 4.14
C PRO A 119 15.62 -49.13 3.38
N SER A 120 16.75 -49.12 4.07
CA SER A 120 18.10 -49.29 3.54
C SER A 120 18.20 -50.45 2.55
N GLY A 121 18.03 -50.13 1.28
CA GLY A 121 18.15 -51.04 0.17
C GLY A 121 18.56 -50.23 -1.03
N SER A 122 19.86 -50.28 -1.35
CA SER A 122 20.46 -49.72 -2.56
C SER A 122 19.72 -50.26 -3.78
N SER A 123 18.62 -49.61 -4.16
CA SER A 123 17.89 -49.93 -5.37
C SER A 123 18.52 -49.12 -6.50
N ALA A 124 19.03 -49.81 -7.52
CA ALA A 124 19.55 -49.24 -8.76
C ALA A 124 18.51 -48.44 -9.57
N THR A 125 17.32 -48.20 -9.02
CA THR A 125 16.16 -47.61 -9.68
C THR A 125 15.98 -46.12 -9.34
N GLY A 126 17.05 -45.34 -9.14
CA GLY A 126 16.98 -43.89 -8.94
C GLY A 126 16.13 -43.41 -7.74
N PRO A 127 16.02 -42.09 -7.52
CA PRO A 127 15.31 -41.55 -6.37
C PRO A 127 13.80 -41.78 -6.50
N SER A 128 13.17 -42.15 -5.39
CA SER A 128 11.73 -42.40 -5.35
C SER A 128 10.94 -41.10 -5.67
N PRO A 129 9.68 -41.18 -6.14
CA PRO A 129 8.87 -39.98 -6.36
C PRO A 129 8.76 -39.08 -5.13
N ALA A 130 8.69 -39.67 -3.93
CA ALA A 130 8.63 -38.93 -2.67
C ALA A 130 9.96 -38.23 -2.36
N GLU A 131 11.09 -38.91 -2.61
CA GLU A 131 12.43 -38.34 -2.49
C GLU A 131 12.65 -37.18 -3.48
N LYS A 132 12.20 -37.33 -4.73
CA LYS A 132 12.23 -36.23 -5.72
C LYS A 132 11.43 -35.01 -5.26
N VAL A 133 10.28 -35.21 -4.61
CA VAL A 133 9.47 -34.12 -4.05
C VAL A 133 10.20 -33.44 -2.89
N ALA A 134 10.83 -34.21 -1.99
CA ALA A 134 11.59 -33.67 -0.87
C ALA A 134 12.83 -32.88 -1.34
N LEU A 135 13.58 -33.42 -2.31
CA LEU A 135 14.70 -32.72 -2.97
C LEU A 135 14.24 -31.43 -3.65
N ARG A 136 13.10 -31.45 -4.35
CA ARG A 136 12.54 -30.23 -4.97
C ARG A 136 12.17 -29.18 -3.92
N ARG A 137 11.63 -29.57 -2.77
CA ARG A 137 11.33 -28.64 -1.65
C ARG A 137 12.61 -28.02 -1.09
N ARG A 138 13.68 -28.82 -0.88
CA ARG A 138 14.99 -28.30 -0.47
C ARG A 138 15.56 -27.31 -1.47
N GLN A 139 15.50 -27.63 -2.77
CA GLN A 139 15.99 -26.74 -3.82
C GLN A 139 15.23 -25.42 -3.87
N VAL A 140 13.89 -25.45 -3.75
CA VAL A 140 13.06 -24.23 -3.70
C VAL A 140 13.37 -23.40 -2.45
N ALA A 141 13.53 -24.04 -1.29
CA ALA A 141 13.89 -23.35 -0.06
C ALA A 141 15.27 -22.69 -0.17
N ARG A 142 16.24 -23.38 -0.79
CA ARG A 142 17.58 -22.83 -1.05
C ARG A 142 17.53 -21.60 -1.96
N ALA A 143 16.82 -21.70 -3.09
CA ALA A 143 16.66 -20.58 -4.02
C ALA A 143 16.01 -19.35 -3.34
N ALA A 144 15.01 -19.57 -2.49
CA ALA A 144 14.38 -18.49 -1.73
C ALA A 144 15.34 -17.83 -0.72
N LEU A 145 16.17 -18.62 -0.02
CA LEU A 145 17.18 -18.07 0.90
C LEU A 145 18.26 -17.27 0.16
N ASP A 146 18.71 -17.76 -1.00
CA ASP A 146 19.69 -17.08 -1.83
C ASP A 146 19.12 -15.74 -2.40
N GLU A 147 17.83 -15.72 -2.78
CA GLU A 147 17.13 -14.50 -3.20
C GLU A 147 17.00 -13.48 -2.06
N MET A 148 16.65 -13.92 -0.84
CA MET A 148 16.61 -13.04 0.33
C MET A 148 18.00 -12.49 0.68
N GLU A 149 19.06 -13.31 0.60
CA GLU A 149 20.44 -12.83 0.82
C GLU A 149 20.87 -11.83 -0.25
N LEU A 150 20.46 -12.04 -1.51
CA LEU A 150 20.74 -11.10 -2.60
C LEU A 150 20.01 -9.77 -2.40
N ASN A 151 18.72 -9.80 -2.05
CA ASN A 151 17.93 -8.60 -1.75
C ASN A 151 18.51 -7.85 -0.55
N TRP A 152 18.98 -8.56 0.48
CA TRP A 152 19.69 -7.96 1.61
C TRP A 152 20.98 -7.24 1.16
N LYS A 153 21.76 -7.83 0.25
CA LYS A 153 23.00 -7.20 -0.27
C LYS A 153 22.74 -5.99 -1.16
N LEU A 154 21.67 -6.03 -1.95
CA LEU A 154 21.28 -4.96 -2.87
C LEU A 154 20.56 -3.79 -2.17
N ASP A 155 20.11 -3.98 -0.94
CA ASP A 155 19.42 -2.94 -0.19
C ASP A 155 20.34 -1.75 0.12
N PRO A 156 20.06 -0.55 -0.43
CA PRO A 156 20.83 0.63 -0.08
C PRO A 156 20.63 0.96 1.41
N LEU A 157 21.73 1.16 2.12
CA LEU A 157 21.71 1.62 3.52
C LEU A 157 21.30 3.11 3.56
N THR A 158 20.03 3.39 3.33
CA THR A 158 19.48 4.75 3.50
C THR A 158 19.42 5.04 5.00
N LEU A 159 20.21 6.03 5.45
CA LEU A 159 20.31 6.45 6.86
C LEU A 159 21.00 5.45 7.80
N GLY A 160 21.82 4.54 7.27
CA GLY A 160 22.58 3.57 8.07
C GLY A 160 21.79 2.33 8.51
N GLU A 161 20.50 2.30 8.23
CA GLU A 161 19.62 1.14 8.45
C GLU A 161 19.20 0.52 7.11
N ARG A 162 18.88 -0.77 7.11
CA ARG A 162 18.30 -1.47 5.95
C ARG A 162 16.78 -1.30 5.95
N SER A 163 16.14 -1.49 4.81
CA SER A 163 14.67 -1.44 4.72
C SER A 163 14.00 -2.45 5.66
N ASP A 164 12.87 -2.07 6.25
CA ASP A 164 12.09 -2.90 7.18
C ASP A 164 11.76 -4.29 6.60
N PHE A 165 11.54 -4.35 5.27
CA PHE A 165 11.30 -5.60 4.57
C PHE A 165 12.49 -6.57 4.70
N ASN A 166 13.70 -6.09 4.40
CA ASN A 166 14.90 -6.91 4.50
C ASN A 166 15.24 -7.24 5.95
N GLN A 167 15.01 -6.32 6.89
CA GLN A 167 15.09 -6.60 8.33
C GLN A 167 14.17 -7.74 8.74
N GLY A 168 12.91 -7.72 8.27
CA GLY A 168 11.95 -8.80 8.48
C GLY A 168 12.40 -10.14 7.88
N CYS A 169 12.93 -10.13 6.66
CA CYS A 169 13.50 -11.33 6.03
C CYS A 169 14.67 -11.91 6.85
N ALA A 170 15.61 -11.08 7.30
CA ALA A 170 16.71 -11.53 8.14
C ALA A 170 16.23 -12.11 9.47
N ALA A 171 15.24 -11.49 10.11
CA ALA A 171 14.64 -12.00 11.34
C ALA A 171 13.97 -13.38 11.14
N LEU A 172 13.27 -13.58 10.01
CA LEU A 172 12.69 -14.87 9.66
C LEU A 172 13.75 -15.95 9.46
N VAL A 173 14.84 -15.65 8.75
CA VAL A 173 15.94 -16.60 8.54
C VAL A 173 16.66 -16.89 9.85
N ALA A 174 16.85 -15.91 10.73
CA ALA A 174 17.38 -16.12 12.08
C ALA A 174 16.47 -17.04 12.92
N LEU A 175 15.15 -16.90 12.79
CA LEU A 175 14.18 -17.77 13.47
C LEU A 175 14.27 -19.19 12.94
N LEU A 176 14.27 -19.38 11.61
CA LEU A 176 14.44 -20.68 10.98
C LEU A 176 15.77 -21.35 11.36
N ALA A 177 16.85 -20.58 11.47
CA ALA A 177 18.15 -21.05 11.95
C ALA A 177 18.11 -21.55 13.42
N ARG A 178 17.11 -21.14 14.20
CA ARG A 178 16.92 -21.58 15.60
C ARG A 178 15.91 -22.71 15.76
N VAL A 179 15.10 -23.00 14.75
CA VAL A 179 14.12 -24.10 14.80
C VAL A 179 14.88 -25.42 14.91
N ARG A 180 14.73 -26.08 16.06
CA ARG A 180 15.14 -27.48 16.27
C ARG A 180 13.97 -28.36 15.86
N VAL A 181 14.21 -29.26 14.90
CA VAL A 181 13.27 -30.32 14.55
C VAL A 181 13.67 -31.52 15.38
N ASP A 182 12.86 -31.86 16.38
CA ASP A 182 13.09 -33.05 17.20
C ASP A 182 12.85 -34.29 16.32
N SER A 183 13.92 -34.99 15.98
CA SER A 183 13.85 -36.31 15.34
C SER A 183 13.26 -37.29 16.35
N LYS A 184 12.13 -37.91 16.02
CA LYS A 184 11.31 -38.71 16.93
C LYS A 184 11.95 -40.06 17.36
N ASP A 185 13.18 -40.36 16.95
CA ASP A 185 13.79 -41.69 17.08
C ASP A 185 15.09 -41.70 17.90
N ASP A 186 15.18 -40.91 18.96
CA ASP A 186 16.21 -41.11 20.01
C ASP A 186 15.57 -41.75 21.25
N PRO A 187 15.66 -43.08 21.43
CA PRO A 187 15.38 -43.70 22.72
C PRO A 187 16.47 -43.27 23.71
N LEU A 188 16.03 -42.67 24.81
CA LEU A 188 16.83 -42.21 25.94
C LEU A 188 17.86 -43.27 26.38
N ASP A 189 19.13 -43.05 26.07
CA ASP A 189 20.25 -43.71 26.75
C ASP A 189 21.13 -42.63 27.39
N TYR A 190 20.96 -42.49 28.70
CA TYR A 190 21.68 -41.56 29.54
C TYR A 190 22.93 -42.26 30.07
N SER A 191 24.11 -41.91 29.55
CA SER A 191 25.38 -42.24 30.23
C SER A 191 26.44 -41.16 29.98
N PRO A 192 27.04 -40.58 31.04
CA PRO A 192 28.05 -39.53 30.92
C PRO A 192 29.46 -40.11 31.00
N SER A 193 30.25 -40.04 29.92
CA SER A 193 31.72 -40.16 30.04
C SER A 193 32.51 -39.62 28.83
N GLN A 194 33.33 -38.61 29.13
CA GLN A 194 34.65 -38.25 28.60
C GLN A 194 34.84 -37.48 27.26
N PRO A 195 35.58 -36.36 27.28
CA PRO A 195 36.03 -35.63 26.10
C PRO A 195 37.50 -35.94 25.76
N SER A 196 37.77 -36.71 24.70
CA SER A 196 39.14 -36.86 24.19
C SER A 196 39.31 -37.08 22.68
N ASP A 197 38.25 -37.25 21.88
CA ASP A 197 38.40 -37.69 20.48
C ASP A 197 38.28 -36.60 19.40
N LEU A 198 38.03 -35.33 19.76
CA LEU A 198 37.94 -34.23 18.79
C LEU A 198 39.29 -33.74 18.24
N ALA A 199 40.40 -34.01 18.93
CA ALA A 199 41.75 -33.57 18.49
C ALA A 199 42.36 -34.48 17.40
N ALA A 200 41.89 -35.74 17.28
CA ALA A 200 42.42 -36.69 16.30
C ALA A 200 41.79 -36.54 14.90
N GLN A 201 40.56 -36.01 14.81
CA GLN A 201 39.83 -35.88 13.56
C GLN A 201 40.24 -34.63 12.75
N GLN A 202 40.62 -33.53 13.42
CA GLN A 202 41.12 -32.32 12.74
C GLN A 202 42.51 -32.50 12.09
N ARG A 203 43.35 -33.44 12.57
CA ARG A 203 44.64 -33.75 11.93
C ARG A 203 44.51 -34.56 10.64
N ARG A 204 43.38 -35.22 10.38
CA ARG A 204 43.16 -35.99 9.13
C ARG A 204 42.67 -35.15 7.96
N LEU A 205 42.12 -33.95 8.20
CA LEU A 205 41.64 -33.06 7.15
C LEU A 205 42.70 -32.06 6.64
N ALA A 206 43.79 -31.85 7.37
CA ALA A 206 44.87 -30.94 6.97
C ALA A 206 45.86 -31.52 5.94
N ASN A 207 45.83 -32.83 5.65
CA ASN A 207 46.79 -33.52 4.78
C ASN A 207 46.22 -33.94 3.41
N GLN A 208 45.04 -33.46 2.99
CA GLN A 208 44.41 -33.85 1.71
C GLN A 208 44.26 -32.71 0.68
N SER A 209 44.80 -31.51 0.92
CA SER A 209 44.74 -30.38 0.00
C SER A 209 46.11 -30.05 -0.59
N GLY A 210 46.70 -30.97 -1.35
CA GLY A 210 48.07 -30.82 -1.85
C GLY A 210 48.48 -31.79 -2.95
N ALA A 211 47.64 -31.98 -3.97
CA ALA A 211 48.03 -32.52 -5.28
C ALA A 211 46.81 -32.36 -6.21
N ASP A 212 46.90 -31.44 -7.17
CA ASP A 212 46.24 -31.47 -8.49
C ASP A 212 46.30 -30.07 -9.13
N ALA A 213 47.52 -29.68 -9.51
CA ALA A 213 47.77 -28.48 -10.33
C ALA A 213 48.88 -28.78 -11.34
N ALA A 214 48.56 -29.57 -12.37
CA ALA A 214 49.40 -29.72 -13.55
C ALA A 214 48.58 -30.27 -14.74
N ALA A 215 47.95 -29.40 -15.52
CA ALA A 215 47.76 -29.52 -16.98
C ALA A 215 46.71 -28.52 -17.51
N ALA A 216 47.14 -27.33 -17.94
CA ALA A 216 46.46 -26.60 -19.01
C ALA A 216 47.41 -25.54 -19.58
N GLY A 217 47.68 -25.68 -20.88
CA GLY A 217 48.71 -24.96 -21.60
C GLY A 217 48.41 -23.48 -21.83
N SER A 218 49.49 -22.71 -21.68
CA SER A 218 49.90 -21.55 -22.48
C SER A 218 49.06 -21.21 -23.71
N PHE A 219 48.32 -20.09 -23.63
CA PHE A 219 48.15 -19.16 -24.75
C PHE A 219 48.24 -17.73 -24.24
N SER A 220 49.42 -17.14 -24.41
CA SER A 220 49.72 -15.74 -24.15
C SER A 220 49.23 -14.88 -25.31
N GLY A 221 48.34 -13.92 -25.03
CA GLY A 221 47.92 -12.90 -25.98
C GLY A 221 47.26 -11.73 -25.25
N GLN A 222 48.07 -10.71 -24.93
CA GLN A 222 47.64 -9.45 -24.34
C GLN A 222 46.52 -8.77 -25.16
N LYS A 223 45.43 -8.37 -24.50
CA LYS A 223 44.84 -7.05 -24.74
C LYS A 223 44.04 -6.61 -23.51
N GLN A 224 44.49 -5.50 -22.91
CA GLN A 224 43.81 -4.83 -21.81
C GLN A 224 42.43 -4.34 -22.30
N THR A 225 41.37 -4.92 -21.75
CA THR A 225 40.00 -4.44 -21.91
C THR A 225 39.74 -3.36 -20.86
N GLY A 226 39.58 -2.11 -21.30
CA GLY A 226 39.03 -1.05 -20.45
C GLY A 226 37.59 -1.36 -20.01
N PRO A 227 37.05 -0.65 -19.00
CA PRO A 227 35.69 -0.84 -18.54
C PRO A 227 34.73 -0.63 -19.72
N GLY A 228 34.00 -1.69 -20.04
CA GLY A 228 33.29 -1.86 -21.30
C GLY A 228 32.22 -0.80 -21.52
N SER A 229 32.46 0.04 -22.53
CA SER A 229 31.37 0.67 -23.28
C SER A 229 30.53 -0.45 -23.89
N THR A 230 29.45 -0.83 -23.22
CA THR A 230 28.45 -1.73 -23.80
C THR A 230 27.90 -1.05 -25.03
N PHE A 231 28.25 -1.56 -26.22
CA PHE A 231 27.71 -1.07 -27.49
C PHE A 231 26.19 -0.96 -27.37
N VAL A 232 25.66 0.26 -27.40
CA VAL A 232 24.22 0.50 -27.38
C VAL A 232 23.67 -0.07 -28.68
N LYS A 233 23.06 -1.25 -28.58
CA LYS A 233 22.45 -1.91 -29.73
C LYS A 233 21.31 -1.01 -30.23
N HIS A 234 21.37 -0.63 -31.51
CA HIS A 234 20.26 0.05 -32.15
C HIS A 234 19.20 -0.99 -32.51
N TRP A 235 18.02 -0.83 -31.92
CA TRP A 235 16.86 -1.67 -32.22
C TRP A 235 16.10 -1.12 -33.41
N GLU A 236 15.60 -2.02 -34.24
CA GLU A 236 14.74 -1.68 -35.37
C GLU A 236 13.38 -2.39 -35.27
N ALA A 237 12.41 -1.97 -36.09
CA ALA A 237 11.09 -2.60 -36.12
C ALA A 237 11.13 -4.11 -36.41
N HIS A 238 12.09 -4.56 -37.21
CA HIS A 238 12.23 -5.99 -37.53
C HIS A 238 12.67 -6.83 -36.33
N ASP A 239 13.46 -6.26 -35.40
CA ASP A 239 13.85 -6.95 -34.16
C ASP A 239 12.63 -7.16 -33.25
N VAL A 240 11.75 -6.17 -33.15
CA VAL A 240 10.50 -6.27 -32.37
C VAL A 240 9.62 -7.40 -32.89
N LEU A 241 9.40 -7.44 -34.21
CA LEU A 241 8.57 -8.46 -34.83
C LEU A 241 9.18 -9.85 -34.66
N LYS A 242 10.49 -9.98 -34.88
CA LYS A 242 11.21 -11.25 -34.65
C LYS A 242 11.12 -11.71 -33.20
N ALA A 243 11.24 -10.80 -32.23
CA ALA A 243 11.09 -11.13 -30.82
C ALA A 243 9.66 -11.58 -30.49
N ILE A 244 8.64 -10.99 -31.10
CA ILE A 244 7.24 -11.44 -30.95
C ILE A 244 7.04 -12.83 -31.54
N ASP A 245 7.55 -13.09 -32.74
CA ASP A 245 7.42 -14.39 -33.41
C ASP A 245 8.10 -15.51 -32.61
N GLN A 246 9.24 -15.20 -31.99
CA GLN A 246 10.02 -16.13 -31.17
C GLN A 246 9.55 -16.19 -29.71
N GLN A 247 8.59 -15.35 -29.30
CA GLN A 247 8.18 -15.18 -27.90
C GLN A 247 9.36 -14.86 -26.96
N ASP A 248 10.33 -14.10 -27.47
CA ASP A 248 11.51 -13.66 -26.74
C ASP A 248 11.16 -12.44 -25.87
N HIS A 249 10.64 -12.74 -24.68
CA HIS A 249 10.23 -11.72 -23.71
C HIS A 249 11.41 -10.89 -23.20
N GLU A 250 12.62 -11.44 -23.13
CA GLU A 250 13.80 -10.72 -22.66
C GLU A 250 14.19 -9.62 -23.63
N THR A 251 14.23 -9.94 -24.93
CA THR A 251 14.49 -8.94 -25.98
C THR A 251 13.43 -7.84 -25.98
N LEU A 252 12.14 -8.16 -25.80
CA LEU A 252 11.09 -7.14 -25.71
C LEU A 252 11.26 -6.21 -24.50
N LEU A 253 11.72 -6.72 -23.36
CA LEU A 253 12.00 -5.92 -22.17
C LEU A 253 13.22 -5.01 -22.38
N LEU A 254 14.26 -5.48 -23.07
CA LEU A 254 15.41 -4.65 -23.46
C LEU A 254 15.00 -3.55 -24.44
N ILE A 255 14.16 -3.86 -25.43
CA ILE A 255 13.63 -2.87 -26.37
C ILE A 255 12.76 -1.83 -25.66
N ARG A 256 11.94 -2.23 -24.68
CA ARG A 256 11.15 -1.29 -23.86
C ARG A 256 12.05 -0.23 -23.23
N ASP A 257 13.16 -0.65 -22.62
CA ASP A 257 14.04 0.24 -21.87
C ASP A 257 14.87 1.15 -22.79
N GLN A 258 15.26 0.68 -23.97
CA GLN A 258 16.15 1.41 -24.90
C GLN A 258 15.40 2.17 -26.00
N ALA A 259 14.25 1.67 -26.46
CA ALA A 259 13.56 2.12 -27.66
C ALA A 259 12.02 1.97 -27.58
N MET A 260 11.41 2.53 -26.53
CA MET A 260 9.95 2.47 -26.30
C MET A 260 9.10 2.94 -27.50
N ASP A 261 9.62 3.87 -28.33
CA ASP A 261 8.93 4.35 -29.52
C ASP A 261 8.59 3.22 -30.52
N LEU A 262 9.44 2.18 -30.60
CA LEU A 262 9.22 1.01 -31.46
C LEU A 262 8.07 0.13 -30.97
N LEU A 263 7.82 0.09 -29.65
CA LEU A 263 6.69 -0.64 -29.08
C LEU A 263 5.36 0.08 -29.30
N LEU A 264 5.40 1.40 -29.53
CA LEU A 264 4.22 2.21 -29.83
C LEU A 264 3.94 2.28 -31.33
N ASP A 265 4.95 2.29 -32.18
CA ASP A 265 4.74 2.52 -33.60
C ASP A 265 5.86 1.90 -34.42
N LEU A 266 5.54 0.81 -35.14
CA LEU A 266 6.50 0.15 -36.04
C LEU A 266 6.96 1.08 -37.16
N SER A 267 6.18 2.12 -37.50
CA SER A 267 6.57 3.11 -38.51
C SER A 267 7.56 4.16 -38.01
N SER A 268 7.77 4.25 -36.68
CA SER A 268 8.74 5.19 -36.11
C SER A 268 10.21 4.83 -36.39
N SER A 269 10.47 3.61 -36.87
CA SER A 269 11.79 3.12 -37.29
C SER A 269 12.34 3.80 -38.54
N THR A 270 11.70 4.85 -39.07
CA THR A 270 12.23 5.62 -40.19
C THR A 270 13.53 6.30 -39.77
N SER A 271 14.64 5.72 -40.23
CA SER A 271 15.97 6.32 -40.21
C SER A 271 15.92 7.79 -40.61
N PRO A 272 16.69 8.69 -39.95
CA PRO A 272 16.70 10.13 -40.23
C PRO A 272 17.08 10.49 -41.68
N SER A 273 17.48 9.52 -42.50
CA SER A 273 17.67 9.67 -43.95
C SER A 273 16.35 9.74 -44.73
N GLY A 274 15.51 10.73 -44.44
CA GLY A 274 14.65 11.53 -45.34
C GLY A 274 13.83 10.91 -46.50
N ARG A 275 13.69 9.59 -46.65
CA ARG A 275 12.91 8.98 -47.74
C ARG A 275 11.90 7.98 -47.21
N SER A 276 10.87 8.50 -46.54
CA SER A 276 9.65 7.76 -46.25
C SER A 276 8.93 7.46 -47.57
N ARG A 277 9.23 6.32 -48.19
CA ARG A 277 8.30 5.74 -49.17
C ARG A 277 7.07 5.32 -48.38
N PRO A 278 5.87 5.91 -48.60
CA PRO A 278 4.66 5.32 -48.06
C PRO A 278 4.62 3.89 -48.60
N ILE A 279 4.51 2.89 -47.73
CA ILE A 279 4.17 1.53 -48.14
C ILE A 279 2.72 1.62 -48.65
N ALA A 280 2.60 2.03 -49.90
CA ALA A 280 1.37 2.18 -50.67
C ALA A 280 0.98 0.77 -51.12
N GLY A 281 0.34 0.03 -50.22
CA GLY A 281 -0.01 -1.36 -50.50
C GLY A 281 -0.62 -2.02 -49.28
N GLY A 282 -1.82 -1.61 -48.90
CA GLY A 282 -2.60 -2.33 -47.91
C GLY A 282 -3.49 -1.41 -47.09
N GLY A 283 -4.75 -1.28 -47.50
CA GLY A 283 -5.86 -0.83 -46.64
C GLY A 283 -6.18 -1.83 -45.52
N GLY A 284 -5.16 -2.53 -45.02
CA GLY A 284 -5.26 -3.44 -43.89
C GLY A 284 -5.47 -2.63 -42.62
N SER A 285 -6.53 -2.99 -41.89
CA SER A 285 -6.91 -2.48 -40.58
C SER A 285 -5.71 -2.00 -39.76
N GLY A 286 -5.72 -0.71 -39.37
CA GLY A 286 -4.61 -0.03 -38.69
C GLY A 286 -4.12 -0.70 -37.40
N SER A 287 -4.87 -1.69 -36.88
CA SER A 287 -4.46 -2.55 -35.76
C SER A 287 -3.14 -3.30 -36.02
N LEU A 288 -2.91 -3.80 -37.25
CA LEU A 288 -1.69 -4.57 -37.59
C LEU A 288 -0.40 -3.72 -37.59
N ARG A 289 -0.51 -2.39 -37.50
CA ARG A 289 0.65 -1.49 -37.49
C ARG A 289 1.29 -1.36 -36.10
N THR A 290 0.66 -1.93 -35.08
CA THR A 290 1.15 -1.88 -33.70
C THR A 290 1.70 -3.25 -33.31
N PRO A 291 2.81 -3.34 -32.55
CA PRO A 291 3.34 -4.61 -32.08
C PRO A 291 2.31 -5.40 -31.27
N LEU A 292 1.51 -4.71 -30.44
CA LEU A 292 0.42 -5.33 -29.68
C LEU A 292 -0.69 -5.87 -30.59
N GLY A 293 -1.11 -5.11 -31.60
CA GLY A 293 -2.11 -5.56 -32.56
C GLY A 293 -1.63 -6.72 -33.45
N TYR A 294 -0.33 -6.74 -33.79
CA TYR A 294 0.31 -7.87 -34.46
C TYR A 294 0.26 -9.13 -33.57
N CYS A 295 0.64 -9.00 -32.30
CA CYS A 295 0.59 -10.08 -31.31
C CYS A 295 -0.82 -10.68 -31.18
N ILE A 296 -1.86 -9.85 -31.06
CA ILE A 296 -3.27 -10.28 -31.04
C ILE A 296 -3.66 -11.02 -32.33
N SER A 297 -3.12 -10.59 -33.48
CA SER A 297 -3.43 -11.18 -34.80
C SER A 297 -2.94 -12.61 -34.96
N LEU A 298 -1.83 -12.96 -34.31
CA LEU A 298 -1.22 -14.29 -34.35
C LEU A 298 -2.05 -15.32 -33.55
N GLY A 299 -2.88 -14.86 -32.62
CA GLY A 299 -3.85 -15.69 -31.92
C GLY A 299 -3.49 -15.99 -30.46
N PRO A 300 -4.26 -16.89 -29.79
CA PRO A 300 -4.16 -17.12 -28.35
C PRO A 300 -2.80 -17.65 -27.86
N LYS A 301 -2.00 -18.26 -28.74
CA LYS A 301 -0.64 -18.73 -28.39
C LYS A 301 0.27 -17.57 -27.97
N TRP A 302 0.00 -16.34 -28.44
CA TRP A 302 0.79 -15.14 -28.13
C TRP A 302 0.19 -14.29 -27.01
N ASP A 303 -0.77 -14.81 -26.23
CA ASP A 303 -1.38 -14.08 -25.11
C ASP A 303 -0.35 -13.66 -24.05
N ALA A 304 0.63 -14.53 -23.76
CA ALA A 304 1.75 -14.21 -22.87
C ALA A 304 2.59 -13.02 -23.37
N THR A 305 2.84 -12.97 -24.67
CA THR A 305 3.58 -11.86 -25.29
C THR A 305 2.75 -10.56 -25.28
N SER A 306 1.42 -10.66 -25.48
CA SER A 306 0.49 -9.53 -25.32
C SER A 306 0.49 -8.98 -23.89
N ILE A 307 0.57 -9.85 -22.87
CA ILE A 307 0.73 -9.46 -21.46
C ILE A 307 2.03 -8.68 -21.26
N VAL A 308 3.16 -9.17 -21.79
CA VAL A 308 4.46 -8.49 -21.67
C VAL A 308 4.42 -7.11 -22.32
N LEU A 309 3.85 -6.99 -23.53
CA LEU A 309 3.68 -5.70 -24.20
C LEU A 309 2.76 -4.75 -23.43
N CYS A 310 1.63 -5.24 -22.91
CA CYS A 310 0.73 -4.45 -22.07
C CYS A 310 1.42 -3.99 -20.78
N GLY A 311 2.19 -4.87 -20.14
CA GLY A 311 3.00 -4.56 -18.97
C GLY A 311 4.08 -3.52 -19.24
N ALA A 312 4.73 -3.59 -20.41
CA ALA A 312 5.68 -2.57 -20.87
C ALA A 312 5.01 -1.19 -21.03
N LEU A 313 3.82 -1.13 -21.63
CA LEU A 313 3.02 0.10 -21.75
C LEU A 313 2.60 0.63 -20.38
N SER A 314 2.16 -0.25 -19.47
CA SER A 314 1.81 0.12 -18.09
C SER A 314 3.00 0.70 -17.34
N LYS A 315 4.19 0.06 -17.42
CA LYS A 315 5.42 0.56 -16.80
C LYS A 315 5.80 1.93 -17.35
N PHE A 316 5.69 2.15 -18.66
CA PHE A 316 5.93 3.46 -19.27
C PHE A 316 5.02 4.53 -18.67
N VAL A 317 3.71 4.27 -18.57
CA VAL A 317 2.74 5.20 -17.97
C VAL A 317 3.07 5.49 -16.50
N ASN A 318 3.42 4.46 -15.70
CA ASN A 318 3.79 4.62 -14.29
C ASN A 318 5.15 5.30 -14.07
N SER A 319 6.02 5.34 -15.09
CA SER A 319 7.32 6.01 -15.00
C SER A 319 7.25 7.51 -15.34
N LEU A 320 6.08 8.00 -15.76
CA LEU A 320 5.89 9.41 -16.00
C LEU A 320 5.86 10.15 -14.65
N PRO A 321 6.43 11.37 -14.58
CA PRO A 321 6.37 12.16 -13.36
C PRO A 321 4.91 12.39 -12.98
N ASP A 322 4.58 12.22 -11.70
CA ASP A 322 3.26 12.57 -11.18
C ASP A 322 3.24 14.08 -10.90
N GLY A 323 2.38 14.83 -11.59
CA GLY A 323 2.37 16.30 -11.55
C GLY A 323 2.09 16.97 -10.20
N ASP A 324 1.90 16.17 -9.15
CA ASP A 324 1.60 16.62 -7.80
C ASP A 324 2.84 16.76 -6.92
N GLU A 325 3.90 15.98 -7.16
CA GLU A 325 5.08 15.97 -6.27
C GLU A 325 5.87 17.29 -6.36
N ASP A 326 5.98 17.86 -7.57
CA ASP A 326 6.70 19.12 -7.78
C ASP A 326 5.98 20.35 -7.21
N ALA A 327 4.65 20.29 -7.04
CA ALA A 327 3.88 21.42 -6.54
C ALA A 327 4.23 21.73 -5.08
N THR A 328 4.49 20.71 -4.26
CA THR A 328 4.77 20.87 -2.81
C THR A 328 6.15 21.45 -2.51
N LEU A 329 7.13 21.25 -3.40
CA LEU A 329 8.47 21.83 -3.27
C LEU A 329 8.55 23.27 -3.82
N SER A 330 7.64 23.65 -4.71
CA SER A 330 7.64 24.98 -5.36
C SER A 330 6.92 26.08 -4.56
N ASP A 331 6.25 25.75 -3.47
CA ASP A 331 5.58 26.71 -2.56
C ASP A 331 6.55 27.43 -1.61
N ALA A 332 7.87 27.27 -1.79
CA ALA A 332 8.86 28.16 -1.22
C ALA A 332 8.64 29.57 -1.80
N LYS A 333 8.03 30.46 -1.00
CA LYS A 333 7.78 31.89 -1.29
C LYS A 333 8.96 32.49 -2.06
N GLY A 334 8.80 32.66 -3.37
CA GLY A 334 9.61 33.62 -4.10
C GLY A 334 9.41 35.01 -3.47
N PRO A 335 10.47 35.83 -3.33
CA PRO A 335 10.44 37.08 -2.58
C PRO A 335 9.47 38.14 -3.15
N ASP A 336 8.90 37.93 -4.33
CA ASP A 336 8.33 39.00 -5.13
C ASP A 336 6.80 39.14 -5.10
N GLY A 337 6.10 38.45 -4.19
CA GLY A 337 4.68 38.70 -3.84
C GLY A 337 3.63 38.61 -4.97
N THR A 338 4.03 38.33 -6.21
CA THR A 338 3.15 38.34 -7.37
C THR A 338 2.42 37.01 -7.49
N LYS A 339 1.10 37.06 -7.32
CA LYS A 339 0.20 35.91 -7.44
C LYS A 339 0.30 35.30 -8.84
N ARG A 340 1.12 34.25 -9.01
CA ARG A 340 1.16 33.49 -10.26
C ARG A 340 -0.19 32.79 -10.46
N LYS A 341 -0.79 33.05 -11.62
CA LYS A 341 -2.11 32.58 -12.03
C LYS A 341 -2.12 31.04 -12.03
N ARG A 342 -2.84 30.44 -11.08
CA ARG A 342 -3.06 28.99 -10.96
C ARG A 342 -3.66 28.45 -12.25
N GLY A 343 -2.87 27.71 -12.98
CA GLY A 343 -3.25 27.07 -14.23
C GLY A 343 -2.09 26.29 -14.84
N HIS A 344 -1.20 25.75 -14.01
CA HIS A 344 -0.14 24.90 -14.52
C HIS A 344 -0.74 23.53 -14.79
N LYS A 345 -1.41 23.39 -15.94
CA LYS A 345 -1.50 22.08 -16.59
C LYS A 345 -0.06 21.60 -16.66
N MET A 346 0.21 20.51 -15.95
CA MET A 346 1.51 19.85 -15.94
C MET A 346 1.92 19.63 -17.39
N GLN A 347 2.86 20.46 -17.85
CA GLN A 347 3.21 20.51 -19.26
C GLN A 347 4.25 19.42 -19.50
N LEU A 348 3.77 18.18 -19.63
CA LEU A 348 4.59 17.07 -20.11
C LEU A 348 5.28 17.48 -21.41
N ASP A 349 6.53 17.04 -21.58
CA ASP A 349 7.28 17.22 -22.81
C ASP A 349 6.40 16.86 -24.03
N PRO A 350 6.30 17.74 -25.06
CA PRO A 350 5.55 17.45 -26.28
C PRO A 350 5.81 16.05 -26.87
N ARG A 351 7.03 15.52 -26.76
CA ARG A 351 7.36 14.16 -27.20
C ARG A 351 6.64 13.10 -26.36
N THR A 352 6.65 13.24 -25.04
CA THR A 352 5.92 12.34 -24.12
C THR A 352 4.41 12.41 -24.35
N MET A 353 3.87 13.61 -24.58
CA MET A 353 2.46 13.78 -24.96
C MET A 353 2.12 13.08 -26.28
N GLN A 354 3.01 13.15 -27.28
CA GLN A 354 2.85 12.43 -28.53
C GLN A 354 2.86 10.90 -28.31
N ARG A 355 3.77 10.39 -27.48
CA ARG A 355 3.82 8.97 -27.09
C ARG A 355 2.54 8.52 -26.39
N LEU A 356 2.02 9.31 -25.45
CA LEU A 356 0.75 9.04 -24.78
C LEU A 356 -0.43 9.00 -25.75
N ARG A 357 -0.50 9.92 -26.72
CA ARG A 357 -1.54 9.88 -27.76
C ARG A 357 -1.46 8.60 -28.59
N LYS A 358 -0.25 8.19 -29.01
CA LYS A 358 -0.04 6.94 -29.75
C LYS A 358 -0.46 5.72 -28.91
N LEU A 359 -0.03 5.67 -27.66
CA LEU A 359 -0.41 4.62 -26.70
C LEU A 359 -1.93 4.50 -26.58
N LYS A 360 -2.65 5.62 -26.37
CA LYS A 360 -4.12 5.64 -26.26
C LYS A 360 -4.79 5.10 -27.51
N THR A 361 -4.35 5.53 -28.70
CA THR A 361 -4.86 5.02 -29.97
C THR A 361 -4.60 3.52 -30.13
N ASN A 362 -3.39 3.05 -29.80
CA ASN A 362 -3.02 1.64 -29.91
C ASN A 362 -3.85 0.75 -28.99
N LEU A 363 -4.07 1.16 -27.73
CA LEU A 363 -4.89 0.41 -26.79
C LEU A 363 -6.35 0.33 -27.26
N LYS A 364 -6.91 1.41 -27.81
CA LYS A 364 -8.26 1.38 -28.40
C LYS A 364 -8.34 0.41 -29.59
N LEU A 365 -7.35 0.43 -30.49
CA LEU A 365 -7.27 -0.52 -31.60
C LEU A 365 -7.07 -1.97 -31.14
N ALA A 366 -6.29 -2.17 -30.07
CA ALA A 366 -6.09 -3.49 -29.47
C ALA A 366 -7.38 -4.03 -28.84
N ILE A 367 -8.15 -3.18 -28.15
CA ILE A 367 -9.48 -3.52 -27.63
C ILE A 367 -10.42 -3.97 -28.75
N ASP A 368 -10.55 -3.16 -29.81
CA ASP A 368 -11.44 -3.48 -30.94
C ASP A 368 -11.02 -4.78 -31.64
N HIS A 369 -9.72 -4.99 -31.84
CA HIS A 369 -9.20 -6.20 -32.48
C HIS A 369 -9.37 -7.44 -31.59
N SER A 370 -9.13 -7.32 -30.29
CA SER A 370 -9.34 -8.39 -29.31
C SER A 370 -10.81 -8.82 -29.26
N LEU A 371 -11.74 -7.86 -29.33
CA LEU A 371 -13.19 -8.13 -29.42
C LEU A 371 -13.62 -8.78 -30.73
N PHE A 372 -12.91 -8.53 -31.82
CA PHE A 372 -13.15 -9.20 -33.10
C PHE A 372 -12.64 -10.65 -33.09
N LYS A 373 -11.54 -10.91 -32.37
CA LYS A 373 -10.91 -12.22 -32.21
C LYS A 373 -11.41 -13.02 -31.00
N GLU A 374 -12.36 -12.48 -30.24
CA GLU A 374 -12.89 -13.06 -28.99
C GLU A 374 -11.81 -13.31 -27.91
N GLN A 375 -10.70 -12.56 -27.95
CA GLN A 375 -9.63 -12.61 -26.95
C GLN A 375 -9.91 -11.60 -25.83
N THR A 376 -10.77 -11.95 -24.88
CA THR A 376 -11.29 -10.98 -23.91
C THR A 376 -10.47 -10.85 -22.62
N ASN A 377 -9.47 -11.72 -22.41
CA ASN A 377 -8.69 -11.84 -21.17
C ASN A 377 -8.00 -10.53 -20.75
N LEU A 378 -7.48 -9.77 -21.72
CA LEU A 378 -6.66 -8.57 -21.45
C LEU A 378 -7.43 -7.25 -21.58
N LEU A 379 -8.74 -7.29 -21.87
CA LEU A 379 -9.52 -6.07 -22.09
C LEU A 379 -9.56 -5.17 -20.85
N ALA A 380 -9.68 -5.74 -19.65
CA ALA A 380 -9.62 -5.00 -18.39
C ALA A 380 -8.25 -4.33 -18.21
N SER A 381 -7.15 -5.04 -18.48
CA SER A 381 -5.79 -4.50 -18.41
C SER A 381 -5.56 -3.37 -19.42
N TYR A 382 -6.07 -3.50 -20.65
CA TYR A 382 -6.01 -2.42 -21.65
C TYR A 382 -6.75 -1.17 -21.18
N MET A 383 -7.94 -1.34 -20.60
CA MET A 383 -8.71 -0.23 -20.01
C MET A 383 -7.97 0.43 -18.84
N GLN A 384 -7.34 -0.38 -17.98
CA GLN A 384 -6.56 0.12 -16.86
C GLN A 384 -5.42 1.01 -17.32
N VAL A 385 -4.60 0.56 -18.28
CA VAL A 385 -3.50 1.38 -18.83
C VAL A 385 -4.05 2.62 -19.53
N LEU A 386 -5.19 2.52 -20.21
CA LEU A 386 -5.83 3.66 -20.87
C LEU A 386 -6.24 4.75 -19.87
N ILE A 387 -6.87 4.38 -18.76
CA ILE A 387 -7.25 5.32 -17.70
C ILE A 387 -6.01 5.90 -17.01
N MET A 388 -5.03 5.05 -16.67
CA MET A 388 -3.78 5.51 -16.06
C MET A 388 -3.03 6.50 -16.96
N SER A 389 -3.15 6.37 -18.29
CA SER A 389 -2.51 7.28 -19.25
C SER A 389 -3.13 8.69 -19.32
N GLU A 390 -4.28 8.93 -18.69
CA GLU A 390 -4.78 10.29 -18.43
C GLU A 390 -4.14 10.92 -17.20
N GLY A 391 -3.58 10.09 -16.30
CA GLY A 391 -2.92 10.52 -15.09
C GLY A 391 -3.87 10.93 -13.96
N ILE A 392 -3.26 11.39 -12.87
CA ILE A 392 -3.93 11.75 -11.62
C ILE A 392 -4.91 12.92 -11.81
N GLY A 393 -4.62 13.84 -12.74
CA GLY A 393 -5.48 14.98 -13.04
C GLY A 393 -6.91 14.55 -13.42
N TRP A 394 -7.04 13.53 -14.27
CA TRP A 394 -8.36 13.02 -14.64
C TRP A 394 -9.10 12.39 -13.46
N VAL A 395 -8.41 11.64 -12.59
CA VAL A 395 -9.01 11.04 -11.39
C VAL A 395 -9.55 12.14 -10.48
N LYS A 396 -8.78 13.22 -10.26
CA LYS A 396 -9.21 14.39 -9.48
C LYS A 396 -10.41 15.07 -10.09
N ASP A 397 -10.35 15.44 -11.38
CA ASP A 397 -11.44 16.13 -12.08
C ASP A 397 -12.74 15.31 -12.08
N SER A 398 -12.63 13.99 -12.23
CA SER A 398 -13.75 13.05 -12.17
C SER A 398 -14.31 12.93 -10.76
N THR A 399 -13.42 12.84 -9.76
CA THR A 399 -13.81 12.80 -8.34
C THR A 399 -14.55 14.07 -7.94
N GLU A 400 -14.07 15.25 -8.33
CA GLU A 400 -14.77 16.52 -8.09
C GLU A 400 -16.14 16.58 -8.77
N SER A 401 -16.24 16.04 -10.00
CA SER A 401 -17.51 16.00 -10.74
C SER A 401 -18.54 15.10 -10.04
N VAL A 402 -18.11 13.93 -9.56
CA VAL A 402 -18.92 13.03 -8.75
C VAL A 402 -19.27 13.65 -7.41
N GLN A 403 -18.34 14.37 -6.77
CA GLN A 403 -18.56 15.07 -5.51
C GLN A 403 -19.67 16.12 -5.62
N ARG A 404 -19.68 16.94 -6.68
CA ARG A 404 -20.74 17.94 -6.90
C ARG A 404 -22.11 17.28 -7.07
N SER A 405 -22.17 16.17 -7.82
CA SER A 405 -23.40 15.39 -8.00
C SER A 405 -23.86 14.76 -6.68
N LEU A 406 -22.93 14.21 -5.89
CA LEU A 406 -23.18 13.62 -4.58
C LEU A 406 -23.69 14.66 -3.57
N GLU A 407 -23.12 15.88 -3.60
CA GLU A 407 -23.57 17.00 -2.76
C GLU A 407 -24.99 17.43 -3.09
N SER A 408 -25.33 17.55 -4.39
CA SER A 408 -26.69 17.86 -4.83
C SER A 408 -27.68 16.77 -4.41
N HIS A 409 -27.28 15.50 -4.58
CA HIS A 409 -28.07 14.32 -4.25
C HIS A 409 -28.39 14.25 -2.76
N ILE A 410 -27.38 14.31 -1.90
CA ILE A 410 -27.52 14.17 -0.43
C ILE A 410 -28.26 15.36 0.19
N ARG A 411 -28.08 16.57 -0.35
CA ARG A 411 -28.80 17.75 0.17
C ARG A 411 -30.28 17.75 -0.23
N GLY A 412 -30.70 16.87 -1.13
CA GLY A 412 -32.05 16.88 -1.69
C GLY A 412 -32.36 18.16 -2.46
N VAL A 413 -31.32 18.91 -2.87
CA VAL A 413 -31.48 20.11 -3.70
C VAL A 413 -31.72 19.61 -5.11
N SER A 414 -32.98 19.34 -5.41
CA SER A 414 -33.44 19.23 -6.79
C SER A 414 -33.23 20.62 -7.40
N LEU A 415 -32.26 20.74 -8.32
CA LEU A 415 -32.04 21.99 -9.04
C LEU A 415 -33.35 22.35 -9.76
N SER A 416 -33.98 23.43 -9.28
CA SER A 416 -35.12 24.19 -9.83
C SER A 416 -35.87 23.59 -11.04
N GLU A 417 -37.19 23.41 -10.89
CA GLU A 417 -38.22 23.21 -11.93
C GLU A 417 -37.72 22.64 -13.28
N GLY A 418 -37.27 21.37 -13.27
CA GLY A 418 -37.02 20.60 -14.50
C GLY A 418 -35.63 19.97 -14.62
N GLY A 419 -34.69 20.28 -13.72
CA GLY A 419 -33.40 19.60 -13.67
C GLY A 419 -33.52 18.22 -13.00
N VAL A 420 -33.35 17.14 -13.76
CA VAL A 420 -33.19 15.78 -13.17
C VAL A 420 -31.90 15.79 -12.35
N ALA A 421 -32.01 15.63 -11.02
CA ALA A 421 -30.85 15.50 -10.15
C ALA A 421 -29.96 14.36 -10.68
N SER A 422 -28.72 14.69 -11.02
CA SER A 422 -27.80 13.71 -11.58
C SER A 422 -27.43 12.71 -10.49
N ASN A 423 -27.70 11.43 -10.73
CA ASN A 423 -27.29 10.36 -9.84
C ASN A 423 -25.74 10.28 -9.86
N PRO A 424 -25.06 10.34 -8.69
CA PRO A 424 -23.60 10.35 -8.63
C PRO A 424 -22.97 9.08 -9.23
N VAL A 425 -23.64 7.92 -9.13
CA VAL A 425 -23.19 6.68 -9.75
C VAL A 425 -23.26 6.77 -11.27
N THR A 426 -24.28 7.44 -11.82
CA THR A 426 -24.39 7.67 -13.26
C THR A 426 -23.28 8.60 -13.75
N VAL A 427 -23.01 9.70 -13.04
CA VAL A 427 -21.89 10.61 -13.37
C VAL A 427 -20.55 9.87 -13.35
N ALA A 428 -20.29 9.08 -12.31
CA ALA A 428 -19.09 8.25 -12.22
C ALA A 428 -19.00 7.23 -13.36
N THR A 429 -20.14 6.61 -13.72
CA THR A 429 -20.23 5.67 -14.84
C THR A 429 -19.88 6.37 -16.15
N ASP A 430 -20.42 7.56 -16.42
CA ASP A 430 -20.14 8.31 -17.64
C ASP A 430 -18.66 8.69 -17.75
N CYS A 431 -18.04 9.10 -16.63
CA CYS A 431 -16.60 9.38 -16.55
C CYS A 431 -15.74 8.16 -16.93
N VAL A 432 -16.12 6.95 -16.54
CA VAL A 432 -15.38 5.71 -16.90
C VAL A 432 -15.71 5.24 -18.32
N MET A 433 -16.98 5.35 -18.72
CA MET A 433 -17.48 4.87 -20.01
C MET A 433 -16.92 5.64 -21.22
N GLN A 434 -16.34 6.83 -21.02
CA GLN A 434 -15.67 7.58 -22.10
C GLN A 434 -14.40 6.88 -22.63
N PHE A 435 -13.80 5.97 -21.86
CA PHE A 435 -12.63 5.20 -22.26
C PHE A 435 -12.98 3.93 -23.05
N ILE A 436 -14.26 3.53 -23.01
CA ILE A 436 -14.76 2.33 -23.67
C ILE A 436 -15.04 2.64 -25.15
N THR A 437 -14.47 1.85 -26.05
CA THR A 437 -14.77 1.97 -27.49
C THR A 437 -16.23 1.65 -27.78
N VAL A 438 -16.77 2.13 -28.90
CA VAL A 438 -18.16 1.86 -29.29
C VAL A 438 -18.43 0.35 -29.40
N ASN A 439 -17.46 -0.42 -29.90
CA ASN A 439 -17.57 -1.88 -30.00
C ASN A 439 -17.50 -2.58 -28.65
N LEU A 440 -16.67 -2.10 -27.73
CA LEU A 440 -16.63 -2.65 -26.38
C LEU A 440 -17.94 -2.35 -25.64
N ARG A 441 -18.51 -1.16 -25.85
CA ARG A 441 -19.80 -0.77 -25.24
C ARG A 441 -20.94 -1.68 -25.66
N SER A 442 -21.01 -2.10 -26.93
CA SER A 442 -22.06 -3.00 -27.42
C SER A 442 -21.88 -4.46 -27.01
N LYS A 443 -20.68 -4.86 -26.60
CA LYS A 443 -20.34 -6.23 -26.18
C LYS A 443 -19.98 -6.36 -24.69
N ARG A 444 -20.04 -5.27 -23.90
CA ARG A 444 -19.52 -5.26 -22.52
C ARG A 444 -20.16 -6.32 -21.64
N ASP A 445 -21.45 -6.57 -21.84
CA ASP A 445 -22.22 -7.53 -21.04
C ASP A 445 -21.75 -8.99 -21.27
N LYS A 446 -20.93 -9.22 -22.30
CA LYS A 446 -20.30 -10.53 -22.59
C LYS A 446 -18.93 -10.68 -21.93
N VAL A 447 -18.34 -9.61 -21.38
CA VAL A 447 -16.98 -9.60 -20.84
C VAL A 447 -17.02 -9.25 -19.35
N VAL A 448 -17.13 -10.29 -18.52
CA VAL A 448 -17.23 -10.17 -17.05
C VAL A 448 -16.09 -9.33 -16.46
N SER A 449 -14.85 -9.56 -16.90
CA SER A 449 -13.68 -8.81 -16.40
C SER A 449 -13.74 -7.30 -16.66
N VAL A 450 -14.37 -6.88 -17.77
CA VAL A 450 -14.56 -5.46 -18.09
C VAL A 450 -15.65 -4.86 -17.21
N ASN A 451 -16.75 -5.59 -16.99
CA ASN A 451 -17.80 -5.15 -16.07
C ASN A 451 -17.28 -5.00 -14.64
N ASP A 452 -16.49 -5.96 -14.17
CA ASP A 452 -15.84 -5.91 -12.86
C ASP A 452 -14.91 -4.70 -12.73
N TYR A 453 -14.09 -4.45 -13.75
CA TYR A 453 -13.21 -3.29 -13.77
C TYR A 453 -13.99 -1.97 -13.77
N VAL A 454 -15.03 -1.85 -14.60
CA VAL A 454 -15.90 -0.66 -14.63
C VAL A 454 -16.59 -0.47 -13.29
N ALA A 455 -17.13 -1.53 -12.70
CA ALA A 455 -17.80 -1.46 -11.40
C ALA A 455 -16.85 -0.98 -10.29
N ASN A 456 -15.59 -1.45 -10.30
CA ASN A 456 -14.55 -0.98 -9.39
C ASN A 456 -14.21 0.49 -9.62
N ALA A 457 -13.90 0.89 -10.86
CA ALA A 457 -13.55 2.28 -11.17
C ALA A 457 -14.68 3.26 -10.79
N VAL A 458 -15.94 2.88 -11.03
CA VAL A 458 -17.12 3.67 -10.64
C VAL A 458 -17.24 3.75 -9.12
N GLY A 459 -17.13 2.62 -8.42
CA GLY A 459 -17.15 2.58 -6.96
C GLY A 459 -16.06 3.46 -6.35
N ASP A 460 -14.84 3.35 -6.87
CA ASP A 460 -13.67 4.10 -6.40
C ASP A 460 -13.83 5.62 -6.56
N LEU A 461 -14.41 6.09 -7.68
CA LEU A 461 -14.74 7.51 -7.85
C LEU A 461 -15.75 8.00 -6.81
N VAL A 462 -16.80 7.20 -6.54
CA VAL A 462 -17.82 7.55 -5.55
C VAL A 462 -17.23 7.57 -4.13
N LEU A 463 -16.44 6.57 -3.76
CA LEU A 463 -15.80 6.50 -2.45
C LEU A 463 -14.75 7.60 -2.26
N SER A 464 -13.97 7.90 -3.29
CA SER A 464 -13.02 9.02 -3.26
C SER A 464 -13.75 10.36 -3.13
N ALA A 465 -14.86 10.54 -3.83
CA ALA A 465 -15.67 11.76 -3.74
C ALA A 465 -16.30 11.91 -2.35
N LEU A 466 -16.89 10.84 -1.81
CA LEU A 466 -17.46 10.83 -0.47
C LEU A 466 -16.38 11.10 0.60
N TRP A 467 -15.19 10.52 0.45
CA TRP A 467 -14.05 10.81 1.33
C TRP A 467 -13.67 12.30 1.30
N GLN A 468 -13.58 12.92 0.12
CA GLN A 468 -13.28 14.35 0.00
C GLN A 468 -14.31 15.25 0.69
N MET A 469 -15.57 14.79 0.84
CA MET A 469 -16.60 15.53 1.57
C MET A 469 -16.44 15.46 3.08
N VAL A 470 -15.90 14.36 3.62
CA VAL A 470 -15.71 14.14 5.06
C VAL A 470 -14.28 14.42 5.53
N LEU A 471 -13.35 14.64 4.61
CA LEU A 471 -11.95 14.96 4.86
C LEU A 471 -11.79 16.13 5.84
N LEU A 472 -10.94 15.96 6.86
CA LEU A 472 -10.63 17.03 7.81
C LEU A 472 -9.73 18.06 7.13
N ARG A 473 -10.15 19.33 7.15
CA ARG A 473 -9.29 20.42 6.68
C ARG A 473 -8.26 20.77 7.75
N PRO A 474 -7.04 21.19 7.40
CA PRO A 474 -6.06 21.65 8.38
C PRO A 474 -6.56 22.81 9.27
N SER A 475 -7.50 23.63 8.77
CA SER A 475 -8.13 24.72 9.55
C SER A 475 -9.20 24.23 10.54
N GLU A 476 -9.66 22.99 10.39
CA GLU A 476 -10.71 22.37 11.21
C GLU A 476 -10.13 21.64 12.43
N VAL A 477 -8.81 21.46 12.48
CA VAL A 477 -8.12 20.78 13.56
C VAL A 477 -7.11 21.73 14.18
N SER A 478 -7.09 21.79 15.51
CA SER A 478 -6.08 22.57 16.22
C SER A 478 -4.65 22.10 15.93
N PRO A 479 -3.68 23.02 15.82
CA PRO A 479 -2.26 22.65 15.73
C PRO A 479 -1.80 21.71 16.85
N ASP A 480 -2.40 21.76 18.04
CA ASP A 480 -1.98 20.94 19.19
C ASP A 480 -2.46 19.49 19.08
N VAL A 481 -3.61 19.26 18.42
CA VAL A 481 -4.22 17.92 18.25
C VAL A 481 -3.74 17.26 16.97
N ARG A 482 -3.31 18.05 15.99
CA ARG A 482 -2.87 17.54 14.69
C ARG A 482 -1.76 16.46 14.76
N PRO A 483 -0.75 16.53 15.66
CA PRO A 483 0.30 15.51 15.75
C PRO A 483 -0.18 14.16 16.27
N SER A 484 -1.28 14.11 17.02
CA SER A 484 -1.83 12.85 17.54
C SER A 484 -2.78 12.16 16.57
N LEU A 485 -3.23 12.86 15.53
CA LEU A 485 -4.14 12.33 14.52
C LEU A 485 -3.38 11.65 13.37
N HIS A 486 -3.98 10.60 12.83
CA HIS A 486 -3.42 9.90 11.69
C HIS A 486 -3.35 10.84 10.46
N PRO A 487 -2.21 10.93 9.74
CA PRO A 487 -2.03 11.86 8.62
C PRO A 487 -3.04 11.64 7.49
N ASP A 488 -3.50 10.40 7.28
CA ASP A 488 -4.50 10.06 6.28
C ASP A 488 -5.86 10.76 6.44
N LEU A 489 -6.19 11.27 7.63
CA LEU A 489 -7.43 12.04 7.84
C LEU A 489 -7.42 13.39 7.13
N PHE A 490 -6.24 13.86 6.72
CA PHE A 490 -6.03 15.14 6.04
C PHE A 490 -5.68 14.98 4.56
N THR A 491 -5.45 13.75 4.09
CA THR A 491 -5.05 13.49 2.71
C THR A 491 -6.18 12.84 1.91
N PRO A 492 -6.33 13.17 0.62
CA PRO A 492 -7.22 12.42 -0.26
C PRO A 492 -6.77 10.96 -0.36
N ILE A 493 -7.66 10.08 -0.80
CA ILE A 493 -7.26 8.70 -1.14
C ILE A 493 -6.23 8.78 -2.28
N PRO A 494 -5.06 8.13 -2.16
CA PRO A 494 -4.03 8.23 -3.18
C PRO A 494 -4.52 7.71 -4.53
N ALA A 495 -4.37 8.51 -5.58
CA ALA A 495 -4.88 8.15 -6.90
C ALA A 495 -4.23 6.88 -7.49
N TYR A 496 -3.03 6.49 -7.04
CA TYR A 496 -2.36 5.29 -7.51
C TYR A 496 -3.07 3.97 -7.13
N VAL A 497 -3.98 3.99 -6.13
CA VAL A 497 -4.81 2.82 -5.80
C VAL A 497 -6.10 2.73 -6.62
N PHE A 498 -6.38 3.73 -7.46
CA PHE A 498 -7.62 3.81 -8.23
C PHE A 498 -7.82 2.63 -9.17
N ALA A 499 -9.04 2.09 -9.16
CA ALA A 499 -9.49 0.94 -9.94
C ALA A 499 -8.60 -0.31 -9.77
N ARG A 500 -7.87 -0.41 -8.65
CA ARG A 500 -7.05 -1.58 -8.29
C ARG A 500 -7.75 -2.38 -7.20
N ASP A 501 -8.43 -3.43 -7.61
CA ASP A 501 -9.08 -4.41 -6.74
C ASP A 501 -9.95 -3.73 -5.66
N GLU A 502 -9.82 -4.13 -4.39
CA GLU A 502 -10.56 -3.57 -3.25
C GLU A 502 -9.81 -2.47 -2.46
N ARG A 503 -8.67 -1.96 -2.97
CA ARG A 503 -7.77 -1.10 -2.17
C ARG A 503 -8.38 0.24 -1.77
N VAL A 504 -9.09 0.91 -2.69
CA VAL A 504 -9.78 2.18 -2.39
C VAL A 504 -10.88 1.97 -1.36
N ALA A 505 -11.66 0.88 -1.49
CA ALA A 505 -12.70 0.54 -0.53
C ALA A 505 -12.10 0.26 0.86
N GLN A 506 -10.99 -0.47 0.94
CA GLN A 506 -10.29 -0.72 2.21
C GLN A 506 -9.79 0.58 2.85
N GLN A 507 -9.09 1.42 2.10
CA GLN A 507 -8.60 2.71 2.60
C GLN A 507 -9.73 3.64 3.03
N PHE A 508 -10.83 3.67 2.27
CA PHE A 508 -12.03 4.42 2.64
C PHE A 508 -12.57 3.95 3.99
N MET A 509 -12.78 2.64 4.17
CA MET A 509 -13.30 2.09 5.42
C MET A 509 -12.39 2.37 6.61
N ASP A 510 -11.08 2.16 6.46
CA ASP A 510 -10.12 2.37 7.54
C ASP A 510 -10.06 3.84 7.95
N ARG A 511 -10.07 4.76 6.98
CA ARG A 511 -10.07 6.20 7.23
C ARG A 511 -11.38 6.68 7.87
N VAL A 512 -12.53 6.14 7.48
CA VAL A 512 -13.82 6.45 8.13
C VAL A 512 -13.86 5.96 9.57
N ARG A 513 -13.34 4.76 9.86
CA ARG A 513 -13.23 4.24 11.24
C ARG A 513 -12.31 5.11 12.10
N GLU A 514 -11.17 5.51 11.55
CA GLU A 514 -10.21 6.35 12.26
C GLU A 514 -10.78 7.77 12.49
N LEU A 515 -11.48 8.34 11.50
CA LEU A 515 -12.18 9.61 11.65
C LEU A 515 -13.23 9.54 12.78
N ARG A 516 -14.01 8.46 12.82
CA ARG A 516 -15.00 8.24 13.88
C ARG A 516 -14.34 8.16 15.26
N ARG A 517 -13.26 7.39 15.39
CA ARG A 517 -12.49 7.30 16.64
C ARG A 517 -11.97 8.67 17.08
N ALA A 518 -11.39 9.45 16.16
CA ALA A 518 -10.90 10.80 16.45
C ALA A 518 -12.02 11.74 16.92
N LEU A 519 -13.21 11.64 16.33
CA LEU A 519 -14.38 12.43 16.74
C LEU A 519 -14.93 12.01 18.11
N ASP A 520 -14.95 10.71 18.41
CA ASP A 520 -15.36 10.19 19.71
C ASP A 520 -14.37 10.61 20.81
N GLU A 521 -13.06 10.58 20.52
CA GLU A 521 -12.01 11.03 21.44
C GLU A 521 -12.07 12.54 21.69
N ALA A 522 -12.33 13.34 20.64
CA ALA A 522 -12.54 14.78 20.79
C ALA A 522 -13.77 15.08 21.65
N ARG A 523 -14.86 14.31 21.49
CA ARG A 523 -16.08 14.45 22.29
C ARG A 523 -15.85 14.11 23.76
N LEU A 524 -15.12 13.03 24.05
CA LEU A 524 -14.80 12.66 25.43
C LEU A 524 -13.99 13.76 26.13
N ARG A 525 -13.02 14.37 25.43
CA ARG A 525 -12.26 15.51 25.96
C ARG A 525 -13.15 16.72 26.24
N GLU A 526 -14.08 17.04 25.35
CA GLU A 526 -15.04 18.12 25.56
C GLU A 526 -15.93 17.88 26.78
N ASP A 527 -16.44 16.67 26.96
CA ASP A 527 -17.25 16.29 28.12
C ASP A 527 -16.43 16.39 29.43
N GLU A 528 -15.14 16.01 29.40
CA GLU A 528 -14.23 16.20 30.54
C GLU A 528 -13.98 17.67 30.85
N ASP A 529 -13.72 18.50 29.84
CA ASP A 529 -13.44 19.92 30.02
C ASP A 529 -14.68 20.70 30.44
N GLU A 530 -15.85 20.34 29.93
CA GLU A 530 -17.14 20.87 30.40
C GLU A 530 -17.39 20.46 31.85
N GLY A 531 -17.09 19.21 32.22
CA GLY A 531 -17.10 18.75 33.61
C GLY A 531 -16.16 19.56 34.52
N ARG A 532 -14.94 19.86 34.06
CA ARG A 532 -13.98 20.73 34.77
C ARG A 532 -14.50 22.16 34.88
N ARG A 533 -15.10 22.72 33.83
CA ARG A 533 -15.70 24.07 33.83
C ARG A 533 -16.87 24.15 34.79
N GLN A 534 -17.76 23.16 34.78
CA GLN A 534 -18.88 23.06 35.72
C GLN A 534 -18.40 22.90 37.17
N SER A 535 -17.35 22.11 37.40
CA SER A 535 -16.73 21.95 38.73
C SER A 535 -16.13 23.27 39.22
N ARG A 536 -15.43 24.02 38.35
CA ARG A 536 -14.90 25.35 38.66
C ARG A 536 -16.03 26.36 38.93
N ALA A 537 -17.08 26.37 38.12
CA ALA A 537 -18.24 27.26 38.30
C ALA A 537 -18.96 26.98 39.63
N ARG A 538 -19.11 25.70 40.00
CA ARG A 538 -19.65 25.30 41.31
C ARG A 538 -18.76 25.75 42.46
N ALA A 539 -17.44 25.56 42.35
CA ALA A 539 -16.49 26.04 43.36
C ALA A 539 -16.61 27.57 43.57
N LEU A 540 -16.65 28.35 42.49
CA LEU A 540 -16.83 29.81 42.54
C LEU A 540 -18.20 30.23 43.11
N SER A 541 -19.26 29.48 42.82
CA SER A 541 -20.59 29.76 43.40
C SER A 541 -20.61 29.51 44.91
N THR A 542 -19.94 28.48 45.39
CA THR A 542 -19.86 28.17 46.84
C THR A 542 -19.02 29.17 47.62
N THR A 543 -17.93 29.68 47.05
CA THR A 543 -17.08 30.71 47.70
C THR A 543 -17.80 32.06 47.79
N SER A 544 -18.55 32.44 46.75
CA SER A 544 -19.32 33.70 46.74
C SER A 544 -20.46 33.72 47.78
N ARG A 545 -21.10 32.57 48.06
CA ARG A 545 -22.09 32.49 49.17
C ARG A 545 -21.43 32.57 50.55
N ARG A 546 -20.20 32.09 50.70
CA ARG A 546 -19.48 32.11 51.99
C ARG A 546 -19.04 33.52 52.36
N SER A 547 -18.65 34.36 51.39
CA SER A 547 -18.30 35.77 51.66
C SER A 547 -19.52 36.61 52.04
N VAL A 548 -20.68 36.42 51.41
CA VAL A 548 -21.91 37.15 51.77
C VAL A 548 -22.42 36.75 53.16
N LYS A 549 -22.31 35.47 53.54
CA LYS A 549 -22.70 35.02 54.90
C LYS A 549 -21.75 35.53 55.99
N ALA A 550 -20.46 35.73 55.67
CA ALA A 550 -19.51 36.34 56.61
C ALA A 550 -19.79 37.85 56.82
N ALA A 551 -20.29 38.56 55.80
CA ALA A 551 -20.63 39.98 55.90
C ALA A 551 -21.97 40.26 56.61
N ALA A 552 -22.86 39.26 56.70
CA ALA A 552 -24.21 39.43 57.25
C ALA A 552 -24.37 38.96 58.71
N ALA A 553 -23.28 38.65 59.43
CA ALA A 553 -23.35 38.29 60.85
C ALA A 553 -23.47 39.55 61.74
N PRO A 554 -24.59 39.75 62.48
CA PRO A 554 -24.76 40.90 63.34
C PRO A 554 -24.15 40.65 64.72
N GLY A 555 -23.06 41.36 65.03
CA GLY A 555 -22.64 41.76 66.38
C GLY A 555 -21.85 40.75 67.22
N GLY A 556 -20.70 41.19 67.76
CA GLY A 556 -20.14 40.62 68.98
C GLY A 556 -18.63 40.76 69.19
N ALA A 557 -18.23 41.85 69.86
CA ALA A 557 -17.04 42.01 70.71
C ALA A 557 -15.63 41.89 70.08
N GLY A 558 -14.92 43.03 70.09
CA GLY A 558 -13.48 43.08 69.81
C GLY A 558 -12.60 42.60 70.96
N PRO A 559 -11.29 42.61 70.73
CA PRO A 559 -10.32 42.90 71.79
C PRO A 559 -9.37 44.03 71.42
N LYS A 560 -9.01 44.75 72.49
CA LYS A 560 -7.91 45.70 72.69
C LYS A 560 -6.57 45.15 72.18
N SER A 561 -5.83 45.96 71.41
CA SER A 561 -4.58 46.67 71.78
C SER A 561 -3.48 45.74 72.31
N ASP A 562 -2.31 45.76 71.66
CA ASP A 562 -1.06 46.30 72.24
C ASP A 562 0.11 46.14 71.23
N ASP A 563 0.96 47.18 71.21
CA ASP A 563 2.41 47.24 70.86
C ASP A 563 2.86 47.15 69.38
N GLU A 564 3.39 48.24 68.80
CA GLU A 564 4.84 48.63 68.68
C GLU A 564 5.56 47.75 67.62
N GLU A 565 6.28 48.20 66.58
CA GLU A 565 7.19 49.31 66.28
C GLU A 565 7.15 49.55 64.74
N ALA A 566 7.10 50.81 64.26
CA ALA A 566 8.22 51.49 63.59
C ALA A 566 8.98 50.66 62.53
N ASP A 567 8.81 51.00 61.24
CA ASP A 567 9.97 51.38 60.43
C ASP A 567 9.54 52.28 59.25
N GLU A 568 10.24 53.39 59.15
CA GLU A 568 10.07 54.44 58.15
C GLU A 568 10.84 54.05 56.88
N GLY A 569 10.22 54.26 55.73
CA GLY A 569 10.83 54.03 54.43
C GLY A 569 10.31 55.03 53.41
N ASP A 570 10.77 56.28 53.56
CA ASP A 570 10.63 57.38 52.62
C ASP A 570 11.00 56.99 51.19
N GLY A 571 10.20 57.50 50.25
CA GLY A 571 10.39 57.30 48.82
C GLY A 571 9.46 58.17 48.00
N ASP A 572 9.63 59.49 48.13
CA ASP A 572 9.04 60.55 47.32
C ASP A 572 9.12 60.26 45.81
N GLY A 573 8.04 60.57 45.10
CA GLY A 573 7.96 60.42 43.65
C GLY A 573 6.66 60.98 43.06
N GLN A 574 6.47 62.29 43.21
CA GLN A 574 5.58 63.14 42.41
C GLN A 574 5.57 62.76 40.93
N ASP A 575 4.38 62.57 40.34
CA ASP A 575 3.81 63.50 39.35
C ASP A 575 2.60 62.88 38.61
N ARG A 576 1.43 63.42 38.92
CA ARG A 576 0.57 64.15 37.96
C ARG A 576 0.50 63.59 36.53
N ALA A 577 -0.58 62.86 36.24
CA ALA A 577 -1.37 63.08 35.03
C ALA A 577 -2.76 62.48 35.18
N GLU A 578 -3.76 63.34 35.05
CA GLU A 578 -5.13 62.98 34.71
C GLU A 578 -5.11 62.16 33.42
N GLU A 579 -5.52 60.90 33.49
CA GLU A 579 -6.04 60.22 32.32
C GLU A 579 -7.30 59.48 32.77
N ALA A 580 -8.45 60.02 32.36
CA ALA A 580 -9.72 59.33 32.39
C ALA A 580 -9.59 58.10 31.49
N GLY A 581 -9.08 57.01 32.07
CA GLY A 581 -8.89 55.74 31.42
C GLY A 581 -10.24 55.20 31.00
N ALA A 582 -10.52 55.31 29.70
CA ALA A 582 -11.52 54.51 29.05
C ALA A 582 -11.28 53.06 29.46
N HIS A 583 -12.18 52.50 30.29
CA HIS A 583 -12.28 51.07 30.51
C HIS A 583 -12.69 50.44 29.18
N GLN A 584 -11.70 50.33 28.30
CA GLN A 584 -11.73 49.49 27.13
C GLN A 584 -11.83 48.09 27.70
N HIS A 585 -13.06 47.58 27.80
CA HIS A 585 -13.31 46.15 27.85
C HIS A 585 -12.59 45.57 26.63
N GLN A 586 -11.31 45.23 26.81
CA GLN A 586 -10.61 44.32 25.95
C GLN A 586 -11.40 43.03 26.10
N SER A 587 -12.40 42.87 25.23
CA SER A 587 -12.96 41.57 24.91
C SER A 587 -11.77 40.77 24.43
N SER A 588 -11.12 40.07 25.36
CA SER A 588 -10.14 39.06 25.02
C SER A 588 -10.88 38.17 24.05
N VAL A 589 -10.55 38.26 22.77
CA VAL A 589 -11.08 37.40 21.74
C VAL A 589 -10.52 36.04 22.12
N ILE A 590 -11.27 35.30 22.94
CA ILE A 590 -10.93 33.96 23.37
C ILE A 590 -10.80 33.18 22.08
N ALA A 591 -9.56 32.90 21.69
CA ALA A 591 -9.29 32.06 20.53
C ALA A 591 -10.16 30.80 20.70
N PRO A 592 -10.94 30.42 19.67
CA PRO A 592 -11.80 29.26 19.78
C PRO A 592 -10.97 28.08 20.26
N THR A 593 -11.41 27.44 21.34
CA THR A 593 -10.67 26.30 21.87
C THR A 593 -10.52 25.24 20.78
N PRO A 594 -9.39 24.52 20.75
CA PRO A 594 -9.11 23.49 19.76
C PRO A 594 -10.29 22.54 19.49
N GLU A 595 -11.00 22.19 20.55
CA GLU A 595 -12.23 21.39 20.59
C GLU A 595 -13.37 21.93 19.71
N ARG A 596 -13.68 23.23 19.84
CA ARG A 596 -14.78 23.89 19.11
C ARG A 596 -14.59 23.82 17.58
N THR A 597 -13.35 23.66 17.15
CA THR A 597 -12.94 23.64 15.74
C THR A 597 -13.22 22.27 15.10
N ILE A 598 -13.00 21.17 15.83
CA ILE A 598 -13.37 19.81 15.41
C ILE A 598 -14.91 19.66 15.39
N GLN A 599 -15.61 20.29 16.33
CA GLN A 599 -17.09 20.35 16.31
C GLN A 599 -17.65 21.13 15.11
N LEU A 600 -16.99 22.19 14.65
CA LEU A 600 -17.39 22.93 13.44
C LEU A 600 -17.23 22.06 12.19
N ALA A 601 -16.15 21.27 12.11
CA ALA A 601 -15.94 20.27 11.06
C ALA A 601 -17.05 19.22 11.06
N ARG A 602 -17.37 18.70 12.26
CA ARG A 602 -18.47 17.76 12.50
C ARG A 602 -19.78 18.37 12.00
N ASN A 603 -20.15 19.56 12.46
CA ASN A 603 -21.42 20.20 12.12
C ASN A 603 -21.58 20.51 10.62
N ARG A 604 -20.49 20.85 9.90
CA ARG A 604 -20.57 21.05 8.45
C ARG A 604 -20.90 19.76 7.71
N ASN A 605 -20.39 18.63 8.19
CA ASN A 605 -20.35 17.38 7.43
C ASN A 605 -21.10 16.21 8.09
N LEU A 606 -21.87 16.42 9.17
CA LEU A 606 -22.57 15.34 9.90
C LEU A 606 -23.42 14.44 8.99
N ARG A 607 -24.09 15.01 7.98
CA ARG A 607 -24.88 14.22 7.01
C ARG A 607 -23.99 13.33 6.14
N PHE A 608 -22.91 13.90 5.59
CA PHE A 608 -21.94 13.16 4.78
C PHE A 608 -21.20 12.10 5.60
N LEU A 609 -20.87 12.40 6.85
CA LEU A 609 -20.23 11.46 7.76
C LEU A 609 -21.14 10.26 8.05
N ARG A 610 -22.42 10.48 8.35
CA ARG A 610 -23.37 9.36 8.55
C ARG A 610 -23.48 8.46 7.32
N ILE A 611 -23.52 9.06 6.13
CA ILE A 611 -23.55 8.30 4.87
C ILE A 611 -22.23 7.55 4.67
N ALA A 612 -21.09 8.18 4.96
CA ALA A 612 -19.78 7.52 4.89
C ALA A 612 -19.66 6.35 5.88
N GLU A 613 -20.19 6.48 7.10
CA GLU A 613 -20.25 5.41 8.09
C GLU A 613 -21.14 4.25 7.63
N GLN A 614 -22.36 4.55 7.16
CA GLN A 614 -23.27 3.54 6.59
C GLN A 614 -22.63 2.83 5.39
N MET A 615 -21.96 3.58 4.52
CA MET A 615 -21.23 3.05 3.37
C MET A 615 -20.10 2.13 3.82
N ALA A 616 -19.29 2.55 4.81
CA ALA A 616 -18.18 1.76 5.33
C ALA A 616 -18.64 0.47 6.04
N GLU A 617 -19.76 0.53 6.77
CA GLU A 617 -20.36 -0.64 7.41
C GLU A 617 -20.91 -1.63 6.39
N ALA A 618 -21.68 -1.15 5.41
CA ALA A 618 -22.25 -1.97 4.36
C ALA A 618 -21.17 -2.61 3.46
N LEU A 619 -20.12 -1.85 3.12
CA LEU A 619 -18.96 -2.39 2.41
C LEU A 619 -18.18 -3.38 3.26
N GLY A 620 -18.05 -3.17 4.56
CA GLY A 620 -17.41 -4.12 5.48
C GLY A 620 -18.13 -5.47 5.50
N ALA A 621 -19.46 -5.45 5.51
CA ALA A 621 -20.28 -6.67 5.42
C ALA A 621 -20.16 -7.35 4.04
N ALA A 622 -19.98 -6.57 2.98
CA ALA A 622 -19.88 -7.03 1.60
C ALA A 622 -18.43 -7.17 1.08
N PHE A 623 -17.42 -7.04 1.94
CA PHE A 623 -16.03 -6.81 1.51
C PHE A 623 -15.46 -7.97 0.68
N ARG A 624 -15.92 -9.20 0.94
CA ARG A 624 -15.50 -10.41 0.22
C ARG A 624 -16.32 -10.71 -1.03
N VAL A 625 -17.22 -9.80 -1.43
CA VAL A 625 -18.13 -10.02 -2.54
C VAL A 625 -17.60 -9.36 -3.82
N SER A 626 -18.11 -9.80 -4.97
CA SER A 626 -17.73 -9.29 -6.29
C SER A 626 -17.88 -7.77 -6.37
N SER A 627 -17.07 -7.18 -7.25
CA SER A 627 -17.10 -5.77 -7.65
C SER A 627 -18.49 -5.24 -7.98
N GLU A 628 -19.28 -6.02 -8.72
CA GLU A 628 -20.67 -5.67 -9.04
C GLU A 628 -21.53 -5.52 -7.79
N ARG A 629 -21.44 -6.48 -6.85
CA ARG A 629 -22.19 -6.43 -5.59
C ARG A 629 -21.74 -5.27 -4.71
N ARG A 630 -20.46 -4.89 -4.73
CA ARG A 630 -20.01 -3.67 -4.04
C ARG A 630 -20.68 -2.43 -4.63
N LEU A 631 -20.75 -2.34 -5.95
CA LEU A 631 -21.43 -1.22 -6.61
C LEU A 631 -22.94 -1.21 -6.31
N ASP A 632 -23.58 -2.38 -6.19
CA ASP A 632 -24.98 -2.47 -5.74
C ASP A 632 -25.16 -1.99 -4.30
N VAL A 633 -24.26 -2.36 -3.39
CA VAL A 633 -24.25 -1.85 -2.02
C VAL A 633 -24.10 -0.31 -2.02
N ILE A 634 -23.21 0.24 -2.84
CA ILE A 634 -23.07 1.69 -3.00
C ILE A 634 -24.37 2.32 -3.49
N ARG A 635 -25.02 1.73 -4.50
CA ARG A 635 -26.32 2.22 -5.01
C ARG A 635 -27.40 2.17 -3.94
N ASP A 636 -27.45 1.11 -3.14
CA ASP A 636 -28.47 0.91 -2.12
C ASP A 636 -28.30 1.89 -0.95
N VAL A 637 -27.07 2.15 -0.51
CA VAL A 637 -26.78 3.18 0.50
C VAL A 637 -27.15 4.58 -0.01
N LEU A 638 -26.97 4.87 -1.31
CA LEU A 638 -27.30 6.18 -1.89
C LEU A 638 -28.78 6.37 -2.24
N LYS A 639 -29.61 5.31 -2.18
CA LYS A 639 -31.08 5.44 -2.33
C LYS A 639 -31.76 5.93 -1.03
N LEU A 640 -31.06 5.83 0.09
CA LEU A 640 -31.47 6.30 1.41
C LEU A 640 -31.17 7.79 1.56
#